data_AF-A0A3A5A5D7-F1
#
_entry.id   AF-A0A3A5A5D7-F1
#
_cell.length_a   1.000
_cell.length_b   1.000
_cell.length_c   1.000
_cell.angle_alpha   90.00
_cell.angle_beta   90.00
_cell.angle_gamma   90.00
#
_symmetry.space_group_name_H-M   'P 1'
#
loop_
_entity.id
_entity.type
_entity.pdbx_description
1 polymer ?
#
loop_
_entity_poly.entity_id
_entity_poly.type
_entity_poly.pdbx_seq_one_letter_code
_entity_poly.pdbx_strand_id
1 'polypeptide(L)'
;MRKTRIGKALNELIAERRGEAAAPERLAMGRKMADSDGPDVFAVDISRIRVLTGLNILAESIIKAIIDRSVFGRSDILIEQSVDPDLQPEFYQAGVSSLAFTTRLTVIEDLPQFYTAIGFQIRYMLNAIQNDAVFRVLLPETGEPLRGILFPFHREDDSDLTGFFYLLEYVPSGRFLRITLESVEDSRLRMTRIPHVVVESIDLIHTRVDIPGAAAMLAQGLLESCIHQKWNYTATAAHVEDLIHFLRKAGLSDLEVLSFSWPAEFRKETLSTPKSVLYGRIIRILYLLGDSAVTAQLLRSMVVKLKDDGCCCFLDLSQRNRCLNLSFILPREKTALEEYLKRMPAVLETSASGPEVFRDVRVLLVHHLTSEVLGLLQAMVDMGARQVETLWVKYAGVVEPAYKEVMLSLPEKIFRFRGVTPVVDADGFRNRFLLSEEFTPPEDLQALAALLRENPCGFLDAMRKAAGHLLFKAVIACRNEGGKLVIIEDGGYIAPVANRLCLEGRTVKEAARFFGFPESELSGEELGAPFGSWIRDALIGTVEHTRNGYDALLGVMREFRSLAFPALSIAVSDFKVNRESGDVVYSCLNGVENIMNGTGFSLSERTALVLGAQGALGRKAMRILGDRLGTGRLFGVDIVTPPSPPEWTYAADLLSLPPEALTTIDLVLGLIGVSICTPDWIERLILSTTRRDIFFASGSTKTAEFAHLTDWISASMRDPRPTLGGLPLVLSLSEIYDPKTGVHQGRSVLLSVGEKKVRLHLLADLMPVNFLYYGVPSETMNHVMNELLKISVELVRRHKAGSPLPQTLLALDHEISFADRGTP
;
A
#
# COMPACT_ATOMS: atom_id res chain seq x y z
N MET A 1 -23.90 -3.97 -45.19
CA MET A 1 -22.61 -4.64 -45.45
C MET A 1 -21.54 -3.76 -46.12
N ARG A 2 -21.85 -2.75 -46.95
CA ARG A 2 -20.82 -1.83 -47.52
C ARG A 2 -20.34 -0.71 -46.58
N LYS A 3 -21.17 -0.22 -45.65
CA LYS A 3 -20.79 0.81 -44.65
C LYS A 3 -19.80 0.29 -43.59
N THR A 4 -19.89 -0.98 -43.21
CA THR A 4 -19.03 -1.60 -42.20
C THR A 4 -17.61 -1.87 -42.70
N ARG A 5 -17.41 -2.06 -44.01
CA ARG A 5 -16.08 -2.24 -44.62
C ARG A 5 -15.33 -0.92 -44.81
N ILE A 6 -16.03 0.19 -45.06
CA ILE A 6 -15.42 1.51 -45.19
C ILE A 6 -14.98 2.03 -43.81
N GLY A 7 -15.77 1.85 -42.75
CA GLY A 7 -15.35 2.19 -41.39
C GLY A 7 -14.14 1.40 -40.90
N LYS A 8 -14.04 0.11 -41.27
CA LYS A 8 -12.89 -0.72 -40.91
C LYS A 8 -11.63 -0.33 -41.70
N ALA A 9 -11.75 -0.07 -43.00
CA ALA A 9 -10.63 0.40 -43.82
C ALA A 9 -10.17 1.82 -43.44
N LEU A 10 -11.08 2.70 -43.01
CA LEU A 10 -10.74 4.04 -42.51
C LEU A 10 -10.03 3.96 -41.15
N ASN A 11 -10.47 3.07 -40.25
CA ASN A 11 -9.82 2.83 -38.97
C ASN A 11 -8.45 2.15 -39.12
N GLU A 12 -8.28 1.28 -40.11
CA GLU A 12 -6.98 0.68 -40.47
C GLU A 12 -6.05 1.75 -41.06
N LEU A 13 -6.52 2.64 -41.95
CA LEU A 13 -5.74 3.79 -42.47
C LEU A 13 -5.42 4.86 -41.41
N ILE A 14 -6.30 5.04 -40.41
CA ILE A 14 -6.06 5.91 -39.25
C ILE A 14 -5.04 5.28 -38.31
N ALA A 15 -5.08 3.96 -38.11
CA ALA A 15 -4.07 3.24 -37.34
C ALA A 15 -2.70 3.23 -38.05
N GLU A 16 -2.68 3.11 -39.38
CA GLU A 16 -1.47 3.18 -40.21
C GLU A 16 -0.85 4.60 -40.19
N ARG A 17 -1.68 5.65 -40.26
CA ARG A 17 -1.23 7.05 -40.09
C ARG A 17 -0.83 7.42 -38.65
N ARG A 18 -1.39 6.77 -37.63
CA ARG A 18 -0.95 6.90 -36.23
C ARG A 18 0.38 6.17 -35.97
N GLY A 19 0.74 5.20 -36.81
CA GLY A 19 2.03 4.51 -36.76
C GLY A 19 3.18 5.24 -37.46
N GLU A 20 2.89 6.11 -38.43
CA GLU A 20 3.90 6.75 -39.27
C GLU A 20 3.74 8.29 -39.32
N ALA A 21 3.88 8.93 -38.16
CA ALA A 21 4.46 10.27 -37.98
C ALA A 21 4.24 10.66 -36.51
N ALA A 22 5.28 10.56 -35.69
CA ALA A 22 5.28 11.20 -34.38
C ALA A 22 5.12 12.71 -34.57
N ALA A 23 3.90 13.22 -34.44
CA ALA A 23 3.69 14.65 -34.26
C ALA A 23 4.55 15.09 -33.04
N PRO A 24 5.26 16.23 -33.11
CA PRO A 24 6.07 16.69 -31.98
C PRO A 24 5.18 16.74 -30.74
N GLU A 25 5.66 16.19 -29.62
CA GLU A 25 5.00 16.22 -28.30
C GLU A 25 4.75 17.68 -27.90
N ARG A 26 3.59 18.22 -28.30
CA ARG A 26 3.20 19.61 -28.07
C ARG A 26 2.45 19.69 -26.75
N LEU A 27 2.95 20.52 -25.85
CA LEU A 27 2.34 20.79 -24.55
C LEU A 27 1.34 21.95 -24.66
N ALA A 28 0.19 21.84 -24.02
CA ALA A 28 -0.80 22.91 -23.88
C ALA A 28 -0.31 24.01 -22.91
N MET A 29 0.47 23.60 -21.88
CA MET A 29 1.06 24.49 -20.88
C MET A 29 2.56 24.23 -20.75
N GLY A 30 3.34 25.30 -20.52
CA GLY A 30 4.79 25.22 -20.42
C GLY A 30 5.49 24.98 -21.75
N ARG A 31 6.79 24.72 -21.71
CA ARG A 31 7.62 24.50 -22.91
C ARG A 31 8.54 23.30 -22.72
N LYS A 32 8.47 22.33 -23.65
CA LYS A 32 9.43 21.21 -23.71
C LYS A 32 10.85 21.77 -23.88
N MET A 33 11.75 21.34 -23.02
CA MET A 33 13.18 21.67 -23.09
C MET A 33 13.91 20.70 -24.03
N ALA A 34 15.12 21.06 -24.46
CA ALA A 34 15.95 20.13 -25.21
C ALA A 34 16.32 18.91 -24.34
N ASP A 35 16.46 17.73 -24.97
CA ASP A 35 16.75 16.46 -24.30
C ASP A 35 18.21 16.40 -23.79
N SER A 36 18.56 17.25 -22.81
CA SER A 36 19.91 17.37 -22.26
C SER A 36 20.14 16.62 -20.95
N ASP A 37 19.06 16.14 -20.30
CA ASP A 37 19.09 15.56 -18.94
C ASP A 37 19.10 14.02 -18.92
N GLY A 38 19.33 13.39 -20.09
CA GLY A 38 19.38 11.93 -20.24
C GLY A 38 18.17 11.35 -20.99
N PRO A 39 18.22 10.07 -21.41
CA PRO A 39 17.19 9.45 -22.24
C PRO A 39 15.86 9.22 -21.50
N ASP A 40 15.88 9.13 -20.17
CA ASP A 40 14.70 8.80 -19.35
C ASP A 40 14.06 10.03 -18.67
N VAL A 41 14.48 11.24 -19.06
CA VAL A 41 14.01 12.51 -18.46
C VAL A 41 13.28 13.35 -19.49
N PHE A 42 12.02 13.67 -19.20
CA PHE A 42 11.21 14.61 -19.97
C PHE A 42 11.21 15.98 -19.28
N ALA A 43 11.98 16.93 -19.80
CA ALA A 43 12.15 18.24 -19.16
C ALA A 43 11.17 19.31 -19.72
N VAL A 44 10.50 20.02 -18.81
CA VAL A 44 9.52 21.06 -19.11
C VAL A 44 9.82 22.33 -18.32
N ASP A 45 9.90 23.45 -19.03
CA ASP A 45 9.98 24.78 -18.42
C ASP A 45 8.57 25.28 -18.08
N ILE A 46 8.29 25.43 -16.78
CA ILE A 46 7.02 25.93 -16.26
C ILE A 46 7.11 27.38 -15.77
N SER A 47 8.31 27.99 -15.73
CA SER A 47 8.51 29.38 -15.25
C SER A 47 7.63 30.39 -15.99
N ARG A 48 7.33 30.10 -17.26
CA ARG A 48 6.51 30.94 -18.16
C ARG A 48 5.01 30.68 -18.06
N ILE A 49 4.53 29.79 -17.21
CA ILE A 49 3.10 29.68 -16.94
C ILE A 49 2.72 30.87 -16.04
N ARG A 50 1.84 31.76 -16.52
CA ARG A 50 1.36 32.91 -15.75
C ARG A 50 0.33 32.44 -14.74
N VAL A 51 0.40 32.97 -13.52
CA VAL A 51 -0.61 32.71 -12.48
C VAL A 51 -1.54 33.92 -12.47
N LEU A 52 -2.73 33.76 -13.06
CA LEU A 52 -3.75 34.81 -13.11
C LEU A 52 -4.81 34.49 -12.06
N THR A 53 -4.90 35.31 -11.02
CA THR A 53 -5.77 35.02 -9.88
C THR A 53 -7.23 35.34 -10.19
N GLY A 54 -8.16 34.65 -9.54
CA GLY A 54 -9.61 34.90 -9.65
C GLY A 54 -10.25 34.62 -11.01
N LEU A 55 -9.56 33.99 -11.97
CA LEU A 55 -10.13 33.65 -13.27
C LEU A 55 -11.34 32.70 -13.20
N ASN A 56 -11.33 31.77 -12.24
CA ASN A 56 -12.45 30.88 -11.98
C ASN A 56 -13.72 31.67 -11.58
N ILE A 57 -13.58 32.67 -10.70
CA ILE A 57 -14.69 33.54 -10.28
C ILE A 57 -15.24 34.31 -11.49
N LEU A 58 -14.34 34.87 -12.31
CA LEU A 58 -14.72 35.58 -13.52
C LEU A 58 -15.43 34.66 -14.53
N ALA A 59 -14.93 33.43 -14.70
CA ALA A 59 -15.52 32.40 -15.56
C ALA A 59 -16.93 32.02 -15.10
N GLU A 60 -17.13 31.72 -13.82
CA GLU A 60 -18.46 31.36 -13.30
C GLU A 60 -19.45 32.52 -13.43
N SER A 61 -19.01 33.75 -13.18
CA SER A 61 -19.86 34.93 -13.32
C SER A 61 -20.35 35.11 -14.76
N ILE A 62 -19.46 34.99 -15.74
CA ILE A 62 -19.84 35.13 -17.15
C ILE A 62 -20.68 33.94 -17.64
N ILE A 63 -20.36 32.71 -17.23
CA ILE A 63 -21.14 31.51 -17.57
C ILE A 63 -22.58 31.66 -17.04
N LYS A 64 -22.74 32.06 -15.78
CA LYS A 64 -24.06 32.32 -15.19
C LYS A 64 -24.83 33.39 -15.97
N ALA A 65 -24.18 34.51 -16.29
CA ALA A 65 -24.81 35.57 -17.07
C ALA A 65 -25.23 35.10 -18.48
N ILE A 66 -24.44 34.22 -19.12
CA ILE A 66 -24.77 33.62 -20.42
C ILE A 66 -26.02 32.76 -20.30
N ILE A 67 -26.06 31.85 -19.33
CA ILE A 67 -27.20 30.95 -19.10
C ILE A 67 -28.47 31.75 -18.77
N ASP A 68 -28.37 32.74 -17.87
CA ASP A 68 -29.51 33.56 -17.48
C ASP A 68 -30.08 34.32 -18.70
N ARG A 69 -29.22 34.84 -19.58
CA ARG A 69 -29.69 35.57 -20.78
C ARG A 69 -30.14 34.68 -21.93
N SER A 70 -29.62 33.45 -22.05
CA SER A 70 -30.05 32.52 -23.10
C SER A 70 -31.42 31.90 -22.82
N VAL A 71 -31.82 31.76 -21.55
CA VAL A 71 -33.16 31.25 -21.18
C VAL A 71 -34.28 32.25 -21.51
N PHE A 72 -34.01 33.55 -21.43
CA PHE A 72 -35.03 34.61 -21.54
C PHE A 72 -34.86 35.54 -22.77
N GLY A 73 -33.80 35.37 -23.56
CA GLY A 73 -33.46 36.24 -24.69
C GLY A 73 -34.29 36.01 -25.94
N ARG A 74 -34.68 37.10 -26.63
CA ARG A 74 -35.30 37.10 -27.97
C ARG A 74 -34.45 37.82 -29.02
N SER A 75 -33.17 38.02 -28.72
CA SER A 75 -32.22 38.80 -29.52
C SER A 75 -30.80 38.28 -29.29
N ASP A 76 -29.85 38.81 -30.06
CA ASP A 76 -28.42 38.63 -29.80
C ASP A 76 -28.07 38.94 -28.33
N ILE A 77 -27.09 38.22 -27.78
CA ILE A 77 -26.60 38.40 -26.41
C ILE A 77 -25.32 39.22 -26.46
N LEU A 78 -25.30 40.30 -25.69
CA LEU A 78 -24.11 41.04 -25.29
C LEU A 78 -24.06 41.09 -23.76
N ILE A 79 -23.09 40.42 -23.16
CA ILE A 79 -22.85 40.44 -21.72
C ILE A 79 -21.54 41.17 -21.49
N GLU A 80 -21.53 42.06 -20.51
CA GLU A 80 -20.31 42.68 -20.02
C GLU A 80 -20.15 42.35 -18.54
N GLN A 81 -18.98 41.83 -18.20
CA GLN A 81 -18.59 41.46 -16.85
C GLN A 81 -17.36 42.28 -16.47
N SER A 82 -17.46 43.09 -15.41
CA SER A 82 -16.31 43.85 -14.91
C SER A 82 -15.24 42.92 -14.36
N VAL A 83 -13.97 43.26 -14.62
CA VAL A 83 -12.80 42.67 -13.97
C VAL A 83 -12.59 43.42 -12.65
N ASP A 84 -12.54 42.68 -11.54
CA ASP A 84 -12.35 43.25 -10.22
C ASP A 84 -10.84 43.40 -9.96
N PRO A 85 -10.31 44.61 -9.71
CA PRO A 85 -8.89 44.81 -9.45
C PRO A 85 -8.36 44.07 -8.22
N ASP A 86 -9.22 43.76 -7.25
CA ASP A 86 -8.83 43.04 -6.02
C ASP A 86 -8.84 41.52 -6.24
N LEU A 87 -9.71 40.99 -7.09
CA LEU A 87 -9.81 39.55 -7.37
C LEU A 87 -9.00 39.09 -8.59
N GLN A 88 -8.82 39.95 -9.59
CA GLN A 88 -8.06 39.71 -10.83
C GLN A 88 -7.03 40.83 -11.11
N PRO A 89 -6.11 41.11 -10.17
CA PRO A 89 -5.15 42.20 -10.28
C PRO A 89 -4.27 42.09 -11.54
N GLU A 90 -3.91 40.88 -11.98
CA GLU A 90 -3.03 40.69 -13.14
C GLU A 90 -3.69 41.11 -14.46
N PHE A 91 -5.00 40.86 -14.63
CA PHE A 91 -5.76 41.33 -15.78
C PHE A 91 -5.93 42.85 -15.78
N TYR A 92 -6.23 43.43 -14.61
CA TYR A 92 -6.37 44.87 -14.48
C TYR A 92 -5.05 45.61 -14.80
N GLN A 93 -3.92 45.09 -14.29
CA GLN A 93 -2.58 45.61 -14.57
C GLN A 93 -2.19 45.46 -16.04
N ALA A 94 -2.63 44.39 -16.71
CA ALA A 94 -2.45 44.21 -18.14
C ALA A 94 -3.37 45.10 -19.00
N GLY A 95 -4.17 45.97 -18.38
CA GLY A 95 -5.00 46.95 -19.07
C GLY A 95 -6.41 46.46 -19.42
N VAL A 96 -6.88 45.36 -18.81
CA VAL A 96 -8.23 44.80 -19.02
C VAL A 96 -9.15 45.18 -17.86
N SER A 97 -10.19 45.97 -18.12
CA SER A 97 -11.20 46.40 -17.13
C SER A 97 -12.52 45.62 -17.20
N SER A 98 -12.83 44.97 -18.32
CA SER A 98 -14.02 44.12 -18.45
C SER A 98 -13.82 42.99 -19.46
N LEU A 99 -14.69 41.99 -19.36
CA LEU A 99 -14.84 40.88 -20.30
C LEU A 99 -16.22 40.99 -20.95
N ALA A 100 -16.27 41.06 -22.28
CA ALA A 100 -17.50 41.16 -23.05
C ALA A 100 -17.73 39.85 -23.82
N PHE A 101 -18.89 39.22 -23.64
CA PHE A 101 -19.31 38.05 -24.41
C PHE A 101 -20.40 38.42 -25.42
N THR A 102 -20.23 37.99 -26.66
CA THR A 102 -21.14 38.28 -27.77
C THR A 102 -21.49 37.02 -28.54
N THR A 103 -22.78 36.83 -28.82
CA THR A 103 -23.26 35.75 -29.69
C THR A 103 -24.61 36.11 -30.30
N ARG A 104 -24.94 35.49 -31.44
CA ARG A 104 -26.14 35.75 -32.23
C ARG A 104 -27.31 34.88 -31.81
N LEU A 105 -28.53 35.34 -32.07
CA LEU A 105 -29.76 34.59 -31.78
C LEU A 105 -29.73 33.17 -32.34
N THR A 106 -29.20 32.98 -33.56
CA THR A 106 -29.10 31.67 -34.20
C THR A 106 -28.21 30.67 -33.44
N VAL A 107 -27.21 31.15 -32.71
CA VAL A 107 -26.40 30.31 -31.82
C VAL A 107 -27.11 30.12 -30.48
N ILE A 108 -27.83 31.15 -30.01
CA ILE A 108 -28.57 31.17 -28.74
C ILE A 108 -29.66 30.11 -28.68
N GLU A 109 -30.37 29.88 -29.78
CA GLU A 109 -31.43 28.86 -29.87
C GLU A 109 -30.90 27.45 -29.57
N ASP A 110 -29.63 27.18 -29.88
CA ASP A 110 -28.96 25.91 -29.64
C ASP A 110 -28.23 25.85 -28.28
N LEU A 111 -27.91 27.00 -27.65
CA LEU A 111 -27.16 27.08 -26.39
C LEU A 111 -27.72 26.20 -25.26
N PRO A 112 -29.05 26.07 -25.03
CA PRO A 112 -29.59 25.27 -23.94
C PRO A 112 -29.17 23.80 -23.97
N GLN A 113 -28.93 23.25 -25.17
CA GLN A 113 -28.48 21.87 -25.34
C GLN A 113 -27.01 21.68 -24.95
N PHE A 114 -26.24 22.78 -24.87
CA PHE A 114 -24.79 22.78 -24.74
C PHE A 114 -24.27 23.54 -23.52
N TYR A 115 -25.12 23.96 -22.56
CA TYR A 115 -24.70 24.75 -21.40
C TYR A 115 -23.48 24.18 -20.66
N THR A 116 -23.45 22.86 -20.47
CA THR A 116 -22.31 22.20 -19.82
C THR A 116 -21.04 22.30 -20.67
N ALA A 117 -21.14 22.08 -21.99
CA ALA A 117 -20.00 22.17 -22.90
C ALA A 117 -19.44 23.60 -22.98
N ILE A 118 -20.32 24.60 -23.02
CA ILE A 118 -19.94 26.02 -23.09
C ILE A 118 -19.27 26.48 -21.80
N GLY A 119 -19.78 26.03 -20.65
CA GLY A 119 -19.12 26.26 -19.37
C GLY A 119 -17.68 25.72 -19.36
N PHE A 120 -17.44 24.52 -19.91
CA PHE A 120 -16.08 23.99 -20.07
C PHE A 120 -15.25 24.81 -21.06
N GLN A 121 -15.79 25.17 -22.22
CA GLN A 121 -15.08 25.95 -23.24
C GLN A 121 -14.63 27.31 -22.71
N ILE A 122 -15.49 28.03 -21.97
CA ILE A 122 -15.14 29.33 -21.37
C ILE A 122 -14.05 29.19 -20.31
N ARG A 123 -14.17 28.21 -19.41
CA ARG A 123 -13.11 27.91 -18.42
C ARG A 123 -11.79 27.57 -19.12
N TYR A 124 -11.83 26.79 -20.21
CA TYR A 124 -10.64 26.45 -20.98
C TYR A 124 -9.99 27.69 -21.57
N MET A 125 -10.75 28.54 -22.27
CA MET A 125 -10.21 29.76 -22.88
C MET A 125 -9.52 30.65 -21.85
N LEU A 126 -10.17 30.89 -20.70
CA LEU A 126 -9.59 31.71 -19.65
C LEU A 126 -8.34 31.06 -19.05
N ASN A 127 -8.34 29.74 -18.85
CA ASN A 127 -7.14 29.02 -18.41
C ASN A 127 -6.02 29.06 -19.45
N ALA A 128 -6.33 28.97 -20.75
CA ALA A 128 -5.34 28.98 -21.83
C ALA A 128 -4.57 30.31 -21.91
N ILE A 129 -5.19 31.43 -21.51
CA ILE A 129 -4.54 32.74 -21.43
C ILE A 129 -3.37 32.72 -20.42
N GLN A 130 -3.33 31.78 -19.48
CA GLN A 130 -2.20 31.63 -18.57
C GLN A 130 -0.93 31.10 -19.26
N ASN A 131 -1.03 30.54 -20.46
CA ASN A 131 0.14 30.25 -21.28
C ASN A 131 0.73 31.57 -21.79
N ASP A 132 1.99 31.88 -21.47
CA ASP A 132 2.63 33.15 -21.87
C ASP A 132 2.63 33.37 -23.39
N ALA A 133 2.69 32.32 -24.22
CA ALA A 133 2.59 32.45 -25.67
C ALA A 133 1.20 32.95 -26.11
N VAL A 134 0.14 32.47 -25.46
CA VAL A 134 -1.25 32.90 -25.69
C VAL A 134 -1.44 34.32 -25.12
N PHE A 135 -0.98 34.56 -23.89
CA PHE A 135 -1.07 35.86 -23.24
C PHE A 135 -0.45 36.98 -24.08
N ARG A 136 0.79 36.81 -24.53
CA ARG A 136 1.51 37.83 -25.32
C ARG A 136 0.90 38.07 -26.68
N VAL A 137 0.24 37.08 -27.28
CA VAL A 137 -0.48 37.28 -28.55
C VAL A 137 -1.70 38.17 -28.32
N LEU A 138 -2.44 37.93 -27.23
CA LEU A 138 -3.65 38.67 -26.89
C LEU A 138 -3.35 40.08 -26.34
N LEU A 139 -2.31 40.20 -25.53
CA LEU A 139 -1.87 41.40 -24.81
C LEU A 139 -0.36 41.61 -25.04
N PRO A 140 0.05 42.03 -26.25
CA PRO A 140 1.45 42.16 -26.61
C PRO A 140 2.12 43.38 -25.96
N GLU A 141 3.46 43.34 -25.92
CA GLU A 141 4.26 44.48 -25.46
C GLU A 141 4.13 45.67 -26.43
N THR A 142 4.41 46.89 -25.95
CA THR A 142 4.09 48.14 -26.66
C THR A 142 4.71 48.19 -28.06
N GLY A 143 3.87 48.30 -29.11
CA GLY A 143 4.30 48.48 -30.51
C GLY A 143 4.11 47.26 -31.41
N GLU A 144 3.76 46.10 -30.86
CA GLU A 144 3.42 44.91 -31.64
C GLU A 144 1.94 44.89 -32.10
N PRO A 145 1.62 44.26 -33.25
CA PRO A 145 0.26 44.22 -33.77
C PRO A 145 -0.61 43.28 -32.93
N LEU A 146 -1.77 43.78 -32.49
CA LEU A 146 -2.78 42.99 -31.79
C LEU A 146 -3.33 41.88 -32.67
N ARG A 147 -3.44 40.69 -32.09
CA ARG A 147 -4.03 39.52 -32.74
C ARG A 147 -5.04 38.87 -31.82
N GLY A 148 -6.15 38.42 -32.39
CA GLY A 148 -7.12 37.59 -31.69
C GLY A 148 -6.62 36.16 -31.50
N ILE A 149 -7.33 35.40 -30.68
CA ILE A 149 -7.08 33.98 -30.45
C ILE A 149 -8.34 33.21 -30.81
N LEU A 150 -8.21 32.32 -31.78
CA LEU A 150 -9.30 31.48 -32.26
C LEU A 150 -9.21 30.11 -31.56
N PHE A 151 -10.28 29.73 -30.87
CA PHE A 151 -10.46 28.42 -30.27
C PHE A 151 -11.42 27.58 -31.12
N PRO A 152 -10.91 26.66 -31.93
CA PRO A 152 -11.72 25.89 -32.88
C PRO A 152 -12.27 24.61 -32.24
N PHE A 153 -13.13 24.72 -31.22
CA PHE A 153 -13.72 23.54 -30.53
C PHE A 153 -14.55 22.61 -31.44
N HIS A 154 -14.78 22.98 -32.71
CA HIS A 154 -15.40 22.17 -33.75
C HIS A 154 -14.43 21.21 -34.48
N ARG A 155 -13.12 21.21 -34.16
CA ARG A 155 -12.09 20.49 -34.94
C ARG A 155 -11.48 19.25 -34.29
N GLU A 156 -11.88 18.85 -33.09
CA GLU A 156 -11.26 17.69 -32.40
C GLU A 156 -11.99 16.35 -32.68
N ASP A 157 -11.17 15.31 -32.91
CA ASP A 157 -11.57 13.95 -33.31
C ASP A 157 -12.58 13.32 -32.33
N ASP A 158 -13.72 12.87 -32.89
CA ASP A 158 -14.82 12.10 -32.28
C ASP A 158 -15.67 12.76 -31.16
N SER A 159 -15.44 14.04 -30.82
CA SER A 159 -16.32 14.79 -29.91
C SER A 159 -16.76 16.13 -30.49
N ASP A 160 -17.33 16.09 -31.69
CA ASP A 160 -18.06 17.23 -32.24
C ASP A 160 -19.31 17.48 -31.37
N LEU A 161 -19.16 18.29 -30.32
CA LEU A 161 -20.23 18.46 -29.32
C LEU A 161 -21.07 19.71 -29.57
N THR A 162 -20.64 20.68 -30.39
CA THR A 162 -21.39 21.96 -30.50
C THR A 162 -21.40 22.63 -31.89
N GLY A 163 -20.46 22.33 -32.81
CA GLY A 163 -20.37 23.05 -34.09
C GLY A 163 -19.95 24.52 -33.99
N PHE A 164 -19.42 24.96 -32.84
CA PHE A 164 -19.07 26.35 -32.56
C PHE A 164 -17.56 26.62 -32.50
N PHE A 165 -17.18 27.88 -32.66
CA PHE A 165 -15.85 28.38 -32.35
C PHE A 165 -15.90 29.71 -31.60
N TYR A 166 -14.83 30.02 -30.89
CA TYR A 166 -14.71 31.28 -30.14
C TYR A 166 -13.53 32.09 -30.65
N LEU A 167 -13.74 33.37 -30.86
CA LEU A 167 -12.70 34.35 -31.11
C LEU A 167 -12.56 35.25 -29.88
N LEU A 168 -11.37 35.27 -29.29
CA LEU A 168 -11.01 36.12 -28.17
C LEU A 168 -10.11 37.27 -28.65
N GLU A 169 -10.49 38.51 -28.38
CA GLU A 169 -9.77 39.71 -28.84
C GLU A 169 -9.58 40.72 -27.70
N TYR A 170 -8.45 41.41 -27.64
CA TYR A 170 -8.30 42.59 -26.79
C TYR A 170 -8.67 43.86 -27.57
N VAL A 171 -9.49 44.71 -26.97
CA VAL A 171 -9.96 45.98 -27.55
C VAL A 171 -9.35 47.15 -26.76
N PRO A 172 -8.26 47.77 -27.24
CA PRO A 172 -7.50 48.75 -26.45
C PRO A 172 -8.29 50.02 -26.11
N SER A 173 -9.10 50.51 -27.05
CA SER A 173 -9.85 51.76 -26.88
C SER A 173 -10.89 51.68 -25.77
N GLY A 174 -11.43 50.48 -25.52
CA GLY A 174 -12.38 50.21 -24.45
C GLY A 174 -11.78 49.44 -23.27
N ARG A 175 -10.50 49.06 -23.35
CA ARG A 175 -9.78 48.28 -22.33
C ARG A 175 -10.49 46.98 -21.93
N PHE A 176 -11.07 46.23 -22.87
CA PHE A 176 -11.79 44.99 -22.56
C PHE A 176 -11.37 43.81 -23.44
N LEU A 177 -11.57 42.60 -22.92
CA LEU A 177 -11.46 41.36 -23.70
C LEU A 177 -12.83 41.01 -24.28
N ARG A 178 -12.90 40.74 -25.59
CA ARG A 178 -14.12 40.35 -26.30
C ARG A 178 -14.05 38.86 -26.62
N ILE A 179 -15.05 38.12 -26.17
CA ILE A 179 -15.32 36.74 -26.57
C ILE A 179 -16.48 36.77 -27.55
N THR A 180 -16.24 36.34 -28.79
CA THR A 180 -17.28 36.19 -29.81
C THR A 180 -17.48 34.71 -30.11
N LEU A 181 -18.69 34.21 -29.85
CA LEU A 181 -19.10 32.83 -30.14
C LEU A 181 -19.89 32.80 -31.46
N GLU A 182 -19.47 31.95 -32.38
CA GLU A 182 -20.05 31.83 -33.72
C GLU A 182 -20.21 30.35 -34.12
N SER A 183 -21.23 30.06 -34.93
CA SER A 183 -21.39 28.74 -35.58
C SER A 183 -20.53 28.67 -36.83
N VAL A 184 -19.93 27.50 -37.08
CA VAL A 184 -19.18 27.23 -38.32
C VAL A 184 -20.09 27.31 -39.55
N GLU A 185 -21.35 26.90 -39.42
CA GLU A 185 -22.30 26.79 -40.54
C GLU A 185 -22.84 28.16 -40.99
N ASP A 186 -23.01 29.10 -40.07
CA ASP A 186 -23.60 30.43 -40.34
C ASP A 186 -22.64 31.59 -40.05
N SER A 187 -21.32 31.37 -39.95
CA SER A 187 -20.40 32.42 -39.48
C SER A 187 -20.38 33.67 -40.36
N ARG A 188 -20.51 34.84 -39.74
CA ARG A 188 -20.34 36.15 -40.41
C ARG A 188 -18.92 36.71 -40.27
N LEU A 189 -18.09 36.10 -39.43
CA LEU A 189 -16.72 36.52 -39.23
C LEU A 189 -15.87 36.13 -40.43
N ARG A 190 -15.30 37.13 -41.11
CA ARG A 190 -14.32 36.90 -42.17
C ARG A 190 -12.96 36.67 -41.53
N MET A 191 -12.73 35.44 -41.05
CA MET A 191 -11.51 35.06 -40.33
C MET A 191 -10.22 35.39 -41.12
N THR A 192 -10.25 35.35 -42.45
CA THR A 192 -9.11 35.75 -43.30
C THR A 192 -8.70 37.22 -43.20
N ARG A 193 -9.56 38.09 -42.65
CA ARG A 193 -9.33 39.53 -42.48
C ARG A 193 -9.08 39.96 -41.03
N ILE A 194 -9.29 39.05 -40.08
CA ILE A 194 -9.04 39.31 -38.66
C ILE A 194 -7.68 38.70 -38.36
N PRO A 195 -6.65 39.48 -37.97
CA PRO A 195 -5.38 38.92 -37.52
C PRO A 195 -5.63 38.06 -36.27
N HIS A 196 -5.40 36.75 -36.35
CA HIS A 196 -5.57 35.85 -35.23
C HIS A 196 -4.59 34.69 -35.26
N VAL A 197 -4.39 34.06 -34.11
CA VAL A 197 -3.67 32.79 -33.95
C VAL A 197 -4.69 31.72 -33.59
N VAL A 198 -4.60 30.56 -34.23
CA VAL A 198 -5.46 29.42 -33.92
C VAL A 198 -4.82 28.59 -32.81
N VAL A 199 -5.58 28.26 -31.78
CA VAL A 199 -5.16 27.28 -30.77
C VAL A 199 -5.28 25.89 -31.41
N GLU A 200 -4.14 25.26 -31.67
CA GLU A 200 -4.07 24.00 -32.42
C GLU A 200 -4.36 22.75 -31.58
N SER A 201 -4.36 22.85 -30.24
CA SER A 201 -4.60 21.74 -29.31
C SER A 201 -5.47 22.23 -28.15
N ILE A 202 -6.59 21.55 -27.90
CA ILE A 202 -7.52 21.90 -26.82
C ILE A 202 -7.61 20.73 -25.84
N ASP A 203 -7.01 20.88 -24.66
CA ASP A 203 -7.19 19.90 -23.59
C ASP A 203 -8.24 20.39 -22.59
N LEU A 204 -9.51 20.00 -22.82
CA LEU A 204 -10.63 20.41 -21.97
C LEU A 204 -10.58 19.83 -20.55
N ILE A 205 -9.66 18.90 -20.25
CA ILE A 205 -9.66 18.16 -18.99
C ILE A 205 -9.55 19.13 -17.81
N HIS A 206 -8.70 20.17 -17.89
CA HIS A 206 -8.42 21.16 -16.82
C HIS A 206 -9.61 22.01 -16.36
N THR A 207 -10.76 21.92 -17.02
CA THR A 207 -11.90 22.83 -16.81
C THR A 207 -12.88 22.35 -15.74
N ARG A 208 -12.58 21.21 -15.11
CA ARG A 208 -13.48 20.49 -14.22
C ARG A 208 -13.08 20.52 -12.74
N VAL A 209 -12.00 21.20 -12.37
CA VAL A 209 -11.46 21.26 -11.00
C VAL A 209 -11.02 22.66 -10.63
N ASP A 210 -11.22 23.02 -9.35
CA ASP A 210 -10.65 24.22 -8.74
C ASP A 210 -9.14 24.04 -8.45
N ILE A 211 -8.33 24.17 -9.50
CA ILE A 211 -6.86 24.11 -9.40
C ILE A 211 -6.31 25.17 -8.42
N PRO A 212 -6.76 26.45 -8.43
CA PRO A 212 -6.35 27.44 -7.43
C PRO A 212 -6.60 27.01 -5.99
N GLY A 213 -7.78 26.48 -5.68
CA GLY A 213 -8.13 25.98 -4.35
C GLY A 213 -7.23 24.82 -3.93
N ALA A 214 -7.05 23.82 -4.79
CA ALA A 214 -6.16 22.68 -4.52
C ALA A 214 -4.70 23.12 -4.33
N ALA A 215 -4.21 24.07 -5.12
CA ALA A 215 -2.86 24.62 -4.98
C ALA A 215 -2.66 25.33 -3.64
N ALA A 216 -3.66 26.09 -3.17
CA ALA A 216 -3.61 26.77 -1.87
C ALA A 216 -3.54 25.76 -0.72
N MET A 217 -4.37 24.71 -0.77
CA MET A 217 -4.38 23.64 0.25
C MET A 217 -3.04 22.91 0.30
N LEU A 218 -2.50 22.50 -0.86
CA LEU A 218 -1.21 21.82 -0.94
C LEU A 218 -0.08 22.73 -0.46
N ALA A 219 0.00 23.97 -0.93
CA ALA A 219 1.02 24.92 -0.51
C ALA A 219 1.01 25.14 1.02
N GLN A 220 -0.18 25.22 1.62
CA GLN A 220 -0.31 25.33 3.08
C GLN A 220 0.19 24.06 3.79
N GLY A 221 -0.17 22.86 3.32
CA GLY A 221 0.30 21.60 3.91
C GLY A 221 1.82 21.40 3.80
N LEU A 222 2.42 21.81 2.68
CA LEU A 222 3.88 21.82 2.51
C LEU A 222 4.55 22.81 3.47
N LEU A 223 4.00 24.02 3.60
CA LEU A 223 4.52 25.04 4.51
C LEU A 223 4.46 24.58 5.97
N GLU A 224 3.35 24.02 6.41
CA GLU A 224 3.19 23.46 7.76
C GLU A 224 4.20 22.33 8.02
N SER A 225 4.38 21.44 7.04
CA SER A 225 5.37 20.37 7.13
C SER A 225 6.80 20.91 7.26
N CYS A 226 7.13 21.98 6.51
CA CYS A 226 8.41 22.68 6.63
C CYS A 226 8.60 23.35 8.02
N ILE A 227 7.54 23.95 8.58
CA ILE A 227 7.56 24.54 9.93
C ILE A 227 7.85 23.46 10.98
N HIS A 228 7.23 22.28 10.84
CA HIS A 228 7.43 21.12 11.71
C HIS A 228 8.72 20.32 11.42
N GLN A 229 9.64 20.86 10.64
CA GLN A 229 10.93 20.25 10.30
C GLN A 229 10.82 18.89 9.58
N LYS A 230 9.72 18.64 8.88
CA LYS A 230 9.55 17.47 8.02
C LYS A 230 10.26 17.69 6.69
N TRP A 231 10.62 16.58 6.04
CA TRP A 231 11.23 16.52 4.71
C TRP A 231 10.25 16.01 3.63
N ASN A 232 9.01 15.71 4.03
CA ASN A 232 7.96 15.22 3.15
C ASN A 232 6.57 15.71 3.58
N TYR A 233 5.62 15.57 2.67
CA TYR A 233 4.19 15.79 2.89
C TYR A 233 3.39 14.87 1.95
N THR A 234 2.31 14.28 2.45
CA THR A 234 1.46 13.39 1.66
C THR A 234 0.03 13.91 1.65
N ALA A 235 -0.55 14.09 0.47
CA ALA A 235 -1.94 14.45 0.28
C ALA A 235 -2.71 13.27 -0.32
N THR A 236 -3.70 12.78 0.42
CA THR A 236 -4.59 11.69 -0.01
C THR A 236 -5.89 12.24 -0.60
N ALA A 237 -6.73 11.37 -1.17
CA ALA A 237 -8.07 11.74 -1.64
C ALA A 237 -8.92 12.45 -0.58
N ALA A 238 -8.73 12.17 0.71
CA ALA A 238 -9.43 12.88 1.78
C ALA A 238 -9.09 14.38 1.86
N HIS A 239 -7.94 14.79 1.31
CA HIS A 239 -7.47 16.18 1.34
C HIS A 239 -7.77 16.92 0.03
N VAL A 240 -7.68 16.23 -1.11
CA VAL A 240 -7.75 16.82 -2.46
C VAL A 240 -8.55 15.93 -3.44
N GLU A 241 -9.75 15.52 -3.04
CA GLU A 241 -10.60 14.55 -3.76
C GLU A 241 -10.79 14.93 -5.24
N ASP A 242 -11.21 16.17 -5.50
CA ASP A 242 -11.48 16.67 -6.84
C ASP A 242 -10.24 16.62 -7.73
N LEU A 243 -9.07 16.98 -7.20
CA LEU A 243 -7.80 16.96 -7.92
C LEU A 243 -7.41 15.52 -8.29
N ILE A 244 -7.51 14.57 -7.36
CA ILE A 244 -7.17 13.16 -7.64
C ILE A 244 -8.14 12.58 -8.66
N HIS A 245 -9.45 12.81 -8.51
CA HIS A 245 -10.45 12.37 -9.49
C HIS A 245 -10.19 12.94 -10.88
N PHE A 246 -9.72 14.17 -10.96
CA PHE A 246 -9.33 14.80 -12.21
C PHE A 246 -8.09 14.18 -12.83
N LEU A 247 -7.02 13.97 -12.06
CA LEU A 247 -5.80 13.33 -12.56
C LEU A 247 -6.08 11.90 -13.05
N ARG A 248 -7.01 11.18 -12.40
CA ARG A 248 -7.51 9.89 -12.89
C ARG A 248 -8.15 10.00 -14.27
N LYS A 249 -8.99 11.01 -14.49
CA LYS A 249 -9.59 11.29 -15.80
C LYS A 249 -8.57 11.75 -16.84
N ALA A 250 -7.47 12.38 -16.41
CA ALA A 250 -6.36 12.80 -17.27
C ALA A 250 -5.42 11.65 -17.69
N GLY A 251 -5.70 10.41 -17.27
CA GLY A 251 -4.96 9.21 -17.66
C GLY A 251 -4.27 8.49 -16.50
N LEU A 252 -4.16 9.09 -15.32
CA LEU A 252 -3.57 8.47 -14.14
C LEU A 252 -4.62 7.66 -13.35
N SER A 253 -5.26 6.68 -14.01
CA SER A 253 -6.48 5.98 -13.53
C SER A 253 -6.40 5.43 -12.11
N ASP A 254 -5.23 4.94 -11.72
CA ASP A 254 -5.03 4.26 -10.44
C ASP A 254 -4.56 5.19 -9.31
N LEU A 255 -4.36 6.48 -9.59
CA LEU A 255 -3.78 7.44 -8.66
C LEU A 255 -4.61 7.56 -7.37
N GLU A 256 -3.99 7.45 -6.20
CA GLU A 256 -4.65 7.57 -4.89
C GLU A 256 -4.02 8.65 -4.00
N VAL A 257 -2.74 8.97 -4.24
CA VAL A 257 -1.92 9.80 -3.36
C VAL A 257 -0.98 10.70 -4.15
N LEU A 258 -0.81 11.93 -3.66
CA LEU A 258 0.28 12.82 -4.04
C LEU A 258 1.32 12.86 -2.92
N SER A 259 2.57 12.52 -3.23
CA SER A 259 3.67 12.49 -2.26
C SER A 259 4.71 13.55 -2.61
N PHE A 260 4.97 14.47 -1.68
CA PHE A 260 5.92 15.55 -1.85
C PHE A 260 7.15 15.29 -0.99
N SER A 261 8.35 15.50 -1.55
CA SER A 261 9.61 15.37 -0.81
C SER A 261 10.59 16.48 -1.19
N TRP A 262 11.48 16.84 -0.26
CA TRP A 262 12.44 17.90 -0.48
C TRP A 262 13.66 17.81 0.45
N PRO A 263 14.83 18.34 0.03
CA PRO A 263 16.00 18.42 0.89
C PRO A 263 15.94 19.67 1.81
N ALA A 264 16.92 19.83 2.69
CA ALA A 264 16.93 20.91 3.69
C ALA A 264 16.96 22.32 3.07
N GLU A 265 17.55 22.47 1.88
CA GLU A 265 17.66 23.70 1.12
C GLU A 265 16.29 24.25 0.73
N PHE A 266 15.38 23.39 0.26
CA PHE A 266 14.02 23.78 -0.12
C PHE A 266 13.23 24.29 1.08
N ARG A 267 13.39 23.64 2.24
CA ARG A 267 12.75 24.07 3.49
C ARG A 267 13.24 25.47 3.87
N LYS A 268 14.55 25.71 3.79
CA LYS A 268 15.14 27.02 4.09
C LYS A 268 14.59 28.10 3.16
N GLU A 269 14.56 27.82 1.86
CA GLU A 269 13.98 28.72 0.85
C GLU A 269 12.52 29.02 1.18
N THR A 270 11.68 27.99 1.34
CA THR A 270 10.24 28.09 1.60
C THR A 270 9.91 28.93 2.83
N LEU A 271 10.67 28.78 3.91
CA LEU A 271 10.48 29.55 5.15
C LEU A 271 11.00 30.99 5.05
N SER A 272 11.86 31.29 4.08
CA SER A 272 12.49 32.60 3.88
C SER A 272 11.82 33.46 2.80
N THR A 273 11.01 32.86 1.93
CA THR A 273 10.30 33.55 0.83
C THR A 273 8.83 33.82 1.16
N PRO A 274 8.19 34.83 0.53
CA PRO A 274 6.75 35.03 0.66
C PRO A 274 5.93 33.79 0.26
N LYS A 275 4.81 33.54 0.96
CA LYS A 275 3.93 32.37 0.70
C LYS A 275 3.43 32.30 -0.75
N SER A 276 3.30 33.44 -1.42
CA SER A 276 2.90 33.55 -2.82
C SER A 276 3.87 32.85 -3.77
N VAL A 277 5.16 32.74 -3.43
CA VAL A 277 6.16 32.04 -4.24
C VAL A 277 5.90 30.53 -4.25
N LEU A 278 5.68 29.92 -3.08
CA LEU A 278 5.34 28.50 -2.98
C LEU A 278 4.00 28.22 -3.68
N TYR A 279 2.98 29.04 -3.42
CA TYR A 279 1.68 28.93 -4.09
C TYR A 279 1.82 28.98 -5.61
N GLY A 280 2.56 29.98 -6.13
CA GLY A 280 2.82 30.15 -7.56
C GLY A 280 3.56 28.95 -8.17
N ARG A 281 4.46 28.32 -7.43
CA ARG A 281 5.13 27.08 -7.86
C ARG A 281 4.15 25.91 -7.95
N ILE A 282 3.37 25.66 -6.90
CA ILE A 282 2.42 24.54 -6.85
C ILE A 282 1.35 24.69 -7.94
N ILE A 283 0.77 25.88 -8.10
CA ILE A 283 -0.30 26.07 -9.09
C ILE A 283 0.20 25.84 -10.52
N ARG A 284 1.43 26.25 -10.85
CA ARG A 284 2.04 25.99 -12.17
C ARG A 284 2.26 24.50 -12.42
N ILE A 285 2.68 23.76 -11.39
CA ILE A 285 2.80 22.29 -11.46
C ILE A 285 1.43 21.67 -11.74
N LEU A 286 0.38 22.07 -11.00
CA LEU A 286 -0.96 21.52 -11.18
C LEU A 286 -1.57 21.84 -12.55
N TYR A 287 -1.32 23.05 -13.08
CA TYR A 287 -1.75 23.40 -14.44
C TYR A 287 -1.09 22.53 -15.50
N LEU A 288 0.15 22.09 -15.30
CA LEU A 288 0.83 21.19 -16.23
C LEU A 288 0.34 19.74 -16.09
N LEU A 289 0.03 19.27 -14.87
CA LEU A 289 -0.27 17.85 -14.62
C LEU A 289 -1.51 17.31 -15.33
N GLY A 290 -2.43 18.16 -15.79
CA GLY A 290 -3.56 17.73 -16.61
C GLY A 290 -3.26 17.59 -18.11
N ASP A 291 -2.05 17.94 -18.54
CA ASP A 291 -1.64 17.81 -19.94
C ASP A 291 -1.41 16.32 -20.28
N SER A 292 -2.16 15.82 -21.26
CA SER A 292 -2.08 14.42 -21.69
C SER A 292 -0.69 13.96 -22.15
N ALA A 293 0.16 14.87 -22.67
CA ALA A 293 1.52 14.52 -23.04
C ALA A 293 2.38 14.25 -21.79
N VAL A 294 2.17 14.99 -20.70
CA VAL A 294 2.88 14.80 -19.42
C VAL A 294 2.43 13.49 -18.76
N THR A 295 1.12 13.23 -18.70
CA THR A 295 0.62 11.98 -18.14
C THR A 295 1.06 10.77 -18.96
N ALA A 296 1.14 10.88 -20.28
CA ALA A 296 1.68 9.84 -21.15
C ALA A 296 3.15 9.52 -20.86
N GLN A 297 4.01 10.51 -20.62
CA GLN A 297 5.41 10.25 -20.25
C GLN A 297 5.52 9.59 -18.87
N LEU A 298 4.74 10.06 -17.89
CA LEU A 298 4.69 9.45 -16.57
C LEU A 298 4.28 7.97 -16.63
N LEU A 299 3.26 7.63 -17.44
CA LEU A 299 2.82 6.25 -17.65
C LEU A 299 3.86 5.38 -18.37
N ARG A 300 4.78 5.99 -19.14
CA ARG A 300 5.95 5.31 -19.72
C ARG A 300 7.11 5.16 -18.73
N SER A 301 6.87 5.43 -17.44
CA SER A 301 7.88 5.39 -16.37
C SER A 301 9.03 6.39 -16.55
N MET A 302 8.86 7.42 -17.38
CA MET A 302 9.82 8.52 -17.48
C MET A 302 9.72 9.46 -16.29
N VAL A 303 10.84 10.07 -15.91
CA VAL A 303 10.86 11.15 -14.93
C VAL A 303 10.54 12.46 -15.64
N VAL A 304 9.50 13.16 -15.20
CA VAL A 304 9.18 14.49 -15.74
C VAL A 304 9.84 15.56 -14.86
N LYS A 305 10.81 16.29 -15.41
CA LYS A 305 11.50 17.37 -14.71
C LYS A 305 10.86 18.71 -15.03
N LEU A 306 10.32 19.36 -14.02
CA LEU A 306 9.71 20.68 -14.10
C LEU A 306 10.70 21.74 -13.63
N LYS A 307 11.07 22.66 -14.51
CA LYS A 307 11.93 23.79 -14.18
C LYS A 307 11.08 25.02 -13.88
N ASP A 308 11.23 25.55 -12.67
CA ASP A 308 10.63 26.80 -12.22
C ASP A 308 11.74 27.80 -11.85
N ASP A 309 11.42 29.09 -11.76
CA ASP A 309 12.44 30.10 -11.42
C ASP A 309 13.14 29.77 -10.10
N GLY A 310 14.45 29.49 -10.18
CA GLY A 310 15.29 29.15 -9.04
C GLY A 310 15.08 27.76 -8.43
N CYS A 311 14.19 26.92 -8.97
CA CYS A 311 13.87 25.61 -8.40
C CYS A 311 13.55 24.57 -9.48
N CYS A 312 13.59 23.28 -9.13
CA CYS A 312 13.12 22.20 -9.99
C CYS A 312 12.18 21.30 -9.20
N CYS A 313 11.23 20.66 -9.86
CA CYS A 313 10.40 19.60 -9.29
C CYS A 313 10.44 18.39 -10.22
N PHE A 314 10.73 17.21 -9.69
CA PHE A 314 10.79 15.96 -10.42
C PHE A 314 9.53 15.16 -10.12
N LEU A 315 8.85 14.72 -11.18
CA LEU A 315 7.64 13.93 -11.10
C LEU A 315 7.91 12.51 -11.58
N ASP A 316 7.46 11.53 -10.81
CA ASP A 316 7.43 10.13 -11.24
C ASP A 316 6.29 9.36 -10.56
N LEU A 317 5.84 8.29 -11.21
CA LEU A 317 4.84 7.39 -10.66
C LEU A 317 5.51 6.28 -9.86
N SER A 318 4.87 5.90 -8.75
CA SER A 318 5.23 4.72 -7.98
C SER A 318 4.00 3.98 -7.48
N GLN A 319 4.25 2.85 -6.82
CA GLN A 319 3.21 1.99 -6.28
C GLN A 319 2.17 1.58 -7.33
N ARG A 320 2.66 1.24 -8.53
CA ARG A 320 1.82 0.89 -9.69
C ARG A 320 0.85 2.01 -10.07
N ASN A 321 1.41 3.21 -10.25
CA ASN A 321 0.68 4.43 -10.61
C ASN A 321 -0.30 4.95 -9.54
N ARG A 322 -0.35 4.32 -8.35
CA ARG A 322 -1.17 4.78 -7.22
C ARG A 322 -0.60 6.01 -6.52
N CYS A 323 0.70 6.27 -6.67
CA CYS A 323 1.36 7.43 -6.08
C CYS A 323 2.02 8.27 -7.16
N LEU A 324 1.68 9.56 -7.22
CA LEU A 324 2.43 10.56 -7.97
C LEU A 324 3.40 11.25 -6.99
N ASN A 325 4.69 11.08 -7.23
CA ASN A 325 5.74 11.66 -6.42
C ASN A 325 6.17 13.01 -7.01
N LEU A 326 6.37 14.01 -6.16
CA LEU A 326 6.79 15.36 -6.48
C LEU A 326 8.00 15.72 -5.61
N SER A 327 9.20 15.63 -6.17
CA SER A 327 10.45 15.86 -5.45
C SER A 327 11.06 17.20 -5.83
N PHE A 328 11.20 18.12 -4.87
CA PHE A 328 11.79 19.43 -5.13
C PHE A 328 13.32 19.39 -5.07
N ILE A 329 13.94 20.18 -5.94
CA ILE A 329 15.39 20.38 -6.13
C ILE A 329 16.12 19.15 -6.68
N LEU A 330 15.88 17.97 -6.12
CA LEU A 330 16.52 16.71 -6.53
C LEU A 330 15.45 15.66 -6.83
N PRO A 331 15.70 14.72 -7.76
CA PRO A 331 14.86 13.54 -7.91
C PRO A 331 14.90 12.72 -6.62
N ARG A 332 13.81 12.02 -6.29
CA ARG A 332 13.81 11.11 -5.15
C ARG A 332 14.82 9.99 -5.34
N GLU A 333 15.47 9.60 -4.25
CA GLU A 333 16.21 8.35 -4.20
C GLU A 333 15.22 7.18 -4.10
N LYS A 334 15.35 6.22 -5.02
CA LYS A 334 14.57 4.98 -4.99
C LYS A 334 15.43 3.91 -4.30
N THR A 335 15.02 3.46 -3.13
CA THR A 335 15.66 2.33 -2.47
C THR A 335 15.40 1.07 -3.29
N ALA A 336 16.46 0.44 -3.78
CA ALA A 336 16.35 -0.80 -4.54
C ALA A 336 16.34 -2.01 -3.58
N LEU A 337 15.84 -3.16 -4.04
CA LEU A 337 15.80 -4.37 -3.22
C LEU A 337 17.20 -4.83 -2.80
N GLU A 338 18.20 -4.57 -3.65
CA GLU A 338 19.61 -4.88 -3.46
C GLU A 338 20.17 -4.22 -2.19
N GLU A 339 19.67 -3.05 -1.80
CA GLU A 339 20.11 -2.38 -0.57
C GLU A 339 19.73 -3.17 0.69
N TYR A 340 18.60 -3.88 0.66
CA TYR A 340 18.22 -4.77 1.76
C TYR A 340 19.11 -6.02 1.83
N LEU A 341 19.47 -6.58 0.67
CA LEU A 341 20.37 -7.73 0.60
C LEU A 341 21.80 -7.38 1.04
N LYS A 342 22.31 -6.19 0.68
CA LYS A 342 23.65 -5.73 1.11
C LYS A 342 23.83 -5.69 2.64
N ARG A 343 22.74 -5.51 3.39
CA ARG A 343 22.74 -5.55 4.86
C ARG A 343 22.82 -6.97 5.43
N MET A 344 22.70 -7.99 4.59
CA MET A 344 22.74 -9.41 4.94
C MET A 344 23.87 -10.12 4.20
N PRO A 345 25.14 -9.90 4.61
CA PRO A 345 26.30 -10.41 3.89
C PRO A 345 26.33 -11.93 3.74
N ALA A 346 25.79 -12.68 4.70
CA ALA A 346 25.78 -14.15 4.62
C ALA A 346 24.77 -14.65 3.58
N VAL A 347 23.61 -14.00 3.48
CA VAL A 347 22.60 -14.28 2.44
C VAL A 347 23.15 -13.91 1.06
N LEU A 348 23.80 -12.75 0.95
CA LEU A 348 24.43 -12.27 -0.27
C LEU A 348 25.49 -13.25 -0.78
N GLU A 349 26.37 -13.73 0.10
CA GLU A 349 27.41 -14.72 -0.25
C GLU A 349 26.79 -16.04 -0.74
N THR A 350 25.77 -16.55 -0.05
CA THR A 350 25.07 -17.77 -0.48
C THR A 350 24.41 -17.59 -1.84
N SER A 351 23.76 -16.44 -2.09
CA SER A 351 23.16 -16.12 -3.37
C SER A 351 24.20 -16.11 -4.50
N ALA A 352 25.31 -15.41 -4.29
CA ALA A 352 26.41 -15.32 -5.25
C ALA A 352 27.06 -16.70 -5.54
N SER A 353 27.07 -17.62 -4.58
CA SER A 353 27.61 -18.98 -4.76
C SER A 353 26.72 -19.93 -5.57
N GLY A 354 25.48 -19.57 -5.83
CA GLY A 354 24.50 -20.42 -6.51
C GLY A 354 23.71 -19.68 -7.59
N PRO A 355 24.36 -19.05 -8.57
CA PRO A 355 23.65 -18.44 -9.69
C PRO A 355 22.81 -19.50 -10.39
N GLU A 356 21.61 -19.13 -10.84
CA GLU A 356 20.69 -20.00 -11.60
C GLU A 356 20.15 -21.24 -10.86
N VAL A 357 20.40 -21.39 -9.54
CA VAL A 357 19.84 -22.52 -8.78
C VAL A 357 18.31 -22.56 -8.90
N PHE A 358 17.65 -21.41 -8.84
CA PHE A 358 16.19 -21.29 -8.97
C PHE A 358 15.72 -21.08 -10.42
N ARG A 359 16.58 -21.24 -11.43
CA ARG A 359 16.16 -21.18 -12.83
C ARG A 359 14.99 -22.13 -13.10
N ASP A 360 13.94 -21.62 -13.73
CA ASP A 360 12.66 -22.31 -14.02
C ASP A 360 11.87 -22.75 -12.77
N VAL A 361 12.26 -22.26 -11.58
CA VAL A 361 11.56 -22.51 -10.31
C VAL A 361 10.78 -21.26 -9.91
N ARG A 362 9.50 -21.45 -9.59
CA ARG A 362 8.65 -20.49 -8.90
C ARG A 362 8.77 -20.69 -7.40
N VAL A 363 8.76 -19.61 -6.65
CA VAL A 363 8.77 -19.62 -5.19
C VAL A 363 7.44 -19.08 -4.69
N LEU A 364 6.73 -19.88 -3.89
CA LEU A 364 5.63 -19.41 -3.06
C LEU A 364 6.17 -19.16 -1.65
N LEU A 365 6.30 -17.90 -1.26
CA LEU A 365 6.80 -17.46 0.02
C LEU A 365 5.65 -17.03 0.94
N VAL A 366 5.51 -17.63 2.12
CA VAL A 366 4.57 -17.18 3.16
C VAL A 366 5.37 -16.68 4.35
N HIS A 367 5.49 -15.36 4.52
CA HIS A 367 6.42 -14.81 5.52
C HIS A 367 5.98 -13.43 6.04
N HIS A 368 6.58 -12.99 7.14
CA HIS A 368 6.46 -11.62 7.65
C HIS A 368 7.05 -10.58 6.70
N LEU A 369 6.47 -9.38 6.68
CA LEU A 369 7.03 -8.25 5.92
C LEU A 369 8.10 -7.55 6.76
N THR A 370 9.37 -7.89 6.53
CA THR A 370 10.53 -7.24 7.15
C THR A 370 11.60 -6.91 6.12
N SER A 371 12.55 -6.05 6.50
CA SER A 371 13.67 -5.66 5.64
C SER A 371 14.52 -6.87 5.18
N GLU A 372 14.69 -7.87 6.05
CA GLU A 372 15.46 -9.08 5.79
C GLU A 372 14.74 -10.00 4.81
N VAL A 373 13.41 -10.06 4.87
CA VAL A 373 12.65 -10.83 3.88
C VAL A 373 12.72 -10.16 2.51
N LEU A 374 12.70 -8.82 2.43
CA LEU A 374 12.93 -8.11 1.17
C LEU A 374 14.29 -8.45 0.55
N GLY A 375 15.36 -8.49 1.35
CA GLY A 375 16.66 -8.92 0.83
C GLY A 375 16.71 -10.41 0.46
N LEU A 376 15.95 -11.28 1.14
CA LEU A 376 15.81 -12.68 0.75
C LEU A 376 15.11 -12.83 -0.62
N LEU A 377 14.11 -11.99 -0.91
CA LEU A 377 13.47 -11.96 -2.24
C LEU A 377 14.47 -11.61 -3.33
N GLN A 378 15.33 -10.61 -3.11
CA GLN A 378 16.41 -10.26 -4.03
C GLN A 378 17.35 -11.45 -4.24
N ALA A 379 17.78 -12.10 -3.16
CA ALA A 379 18.69 -13.23 -3.23
C ALA A 379 18.13 -14.38 -4.08
N MET A 380 16.83 -14.66 -4.02
CA MET A 380 16.18 -15.69 -4.85
C MET A 380 16.17 -15.31 -6.33
N VAL A 381 15.94 -14.05 -6.65
CA VAL A 381 15.95 -13.55 -8.04
C VAL A 381 17.37 -13.53 -8.61
N ASP A 382 18.37 -13.11 -7.83
CA ASP A 382 19.79 -13.20 -8.19
C ASP A 382 20.22 -14.66 -8.48
N MET A 383 19.57 -15.63 -7.84
CA MET A 383 19.75 -17.06 -8.08
C MET A 383 18.85 -17.62 -9.21
N GLY A 384 18.17 -16.76 -9.98
CA GLY A 384 17.41 -17.11 -11.18
C GLY A 384 15.96 -17.53 -10.95
N ALA A 385 15.35 -17.21 -9.80
CA ALA A 385 13.94 -17.52 -9.56
C ALA A 385 13.05 -16.90 -10.64
N ARG A 386 12.20 -17.71 -11.27
CA ARG A 386 11.32 -17.28 -12.36
C ARG A 386 10.26 -16.28 -11.88
N GLN A 387 9.72 -16.56 -10.70
CA GLN A 387 8.74 -15.71 -10.04
C GLN A 387 8.79 -15.99 -8.52
N VAL A 388 8.60 -14.95 -7.73
CA VAL A 388 8.41 -15.02 -6.28
C VAL A 388 7.05 -14.45 -5.94
N GLU A 389 6.12 -15.34 -5.59
CA GLU A 389 4.78 -14.98 -5.11
C GLU A 389 4.77 -15.03 -3.59
N THR A 390 4.51 -13.90 -2.95
CA THR A 390 4.62 -13.74 -1.50
C THR A 390 3.26 -13.46 -0.88
N LEU A 391 2.89 -14.24 0.12
CA LEU A 391 1.77 -14.00 1.02
C LEU A 391 2.29 -13.48 2.35
N TRP A 392 2.05 -12.19 2.61
CA TRP A 392 2.48 -11.53 3.82
C TRP A 392 1.65 -11.96 5.03
N VAL A 393 2.36 -12.41 6.05
CA VAL A 393 1.83 -12.55 7.41
C VAL A 393 1.93 -11.18 8.10
N LYS A 394 0.85 -10.41 8.01
CA LYS A 394 0.73 -9.07 8.61
C LYS A 394 0.27 -9.18 10.06
N TYR A 395 1.12 -8.73 10.99
CA TYR A 395 0.76 -8.54 12.40
C TYR A 395 0.22 -7.14 12.67
N ALA A 396 -0.14 -6.87 13.94
CA ALA A 396 -0.46 -5.52 14.40
C ALA A 396 0.67 -4.54 13.99
N GLY A 397 0.28 -3.40 13.43
CA GLY A 397 1.23 -2.39 12.94
C GLY A 397 0.90 -1.87 11.53
N VAL A 398 1.48 -0.72 11.19
CA VAL A 398 1.38 -0.11 9.86
C VAL A 398 2.53 -0.62 9.01
N VAL A 399 2.27 -1.01 7.76
CA VAL A 399 3.34 -1.36 6.82
C VAL A 399 4.22 -0.12 6.63
N GLU A 400 5.54 -0.27 6.84
CA GLU A 400 6.46 0.84 6.69
C GLU A 400 6.35 1.42 5.26
N PRO A 401 6.09 2.73 5.10
CA PRO A 401 5.92 3.34 3.78
C PRO A 401 7.08 3.07 2.82
N ALA A 402 8.31 2.99 3.35
CA ALA A 402 9.49 2.64 2.57
C ALA A 402 9.40 1.21 1.97
N TYR A 403 8.94 0.21 2.73
CA TYR A 403 8.77 -1.15 2.20
C TYR A 403 7.69 -1.20 1.14
N LYS A 404 6.55 -0.53 1.38
CA LYS A 404 5.47 -0.43 0.41
C LYS A 404 5.95 0.21 -0.90
N GLU A 405 6.73 1.27 -0.81
CA GLU A 405 7.29 1.96 -1.95
C GLU A 405 8.18 1.05 -2.81
N VAL A 406 9.09 0.30 -2.18
CA VAL A 406 9.96 -0.64 -2.90
C VAL A 406 9.14 -1.76 -3.52
N MET A 407 8.34 -2.48 -2.72
CA MET A 407 7.58 -3.64 -3.18
C MET A 407 6.66 -3.33 -4.35
N LEU A 408 5.92 -2.22 -4.26
CA LEU A 408 4.95 -1.88 -5.28
C LEU A 408 5.57 -1.20 -6.52
N SER A 409 6.89 -0.96 -6.52
CA SER A 409 7.64 -0.49 -7.68
C SER A 409 8.33 -1.63 -8.45
N LEU A 410 8.25 -2.88 -7.95
CA LEU A 410 8.87 -4.04 -8.57
C LEU A 410 8.04 -4.63 -9.74
N PRO A 411 8.69 -5.29 -10.71
CA PRO A 411 8.00 -5.85 -11.87
C PRO A 411 7.10 -7.05 -11.48
N GLU A 412 5.80 -6.94 -11.76
CA GLU A 412 4.78 -7.96 -11.39
C GLU A 412 4.97 -9.33 -12.05
N LYS A 413 5.72 -9.37 -13.15
CA LYS A 413 6.07 -10.63 -13.81
C LYS A 413 6.94 -11.51 -12.89
N ILE A 414 7.79 -10.87 -12.08
CA ILE A 414 8.72 -11.54 -11.16
C ILE A 414 8.15 -11.52 -9.73
N PHE A 415 7.63 -10.40 -9.26
CA PHE A 415 7.22 -10.24 -7.86
C PHE A 415 5.70 -10.06 -7.73
N ARG A 416 5.05 -10.91 -6.94
CA ARG A 416 3.63 -10.75 -6.60
C ARG A 416 3.46 -10.74 -5.10
N PHE A 417 2.75 -9.75 -4.59
CA PHE A 417 2.55 -9.54 -3.16
C PHE A 417 1.07 -9.66 -2.81
N ARG A 418 0.76 -10.45 -1.79
CA ARG A 418 -0.60 -10.71 -1.30
C ARG A 418 -0.57 -10.64 0.22
N GLY A 419 -1.73 -10.46 0.85
CA GLY A 419 -1.84 -10.46 2.30
C GLY A 419 -3.29 -10.41 2.73
N VAL A 420 -3.55 -10.67 4.00
CA VAL A 420 -4.87 -10.45 4.59
C VAL A 420 -4.84 -9.26 5.54
N THR A 421 -5.96 -8.57 5.69
CA THR A 421 -6.11 -7.43 6.60
C THR A 421 -7.24 -7.70 7.61
N PRO A 422 -7.07 -7.35 8.89
CA PRO A 422 -8.15 -7.46 9.86
C PRO A 422 -9.24 -6.42 9.58
N VAL A 423 -10.48 -6.81 9.87
CA VAL A 423 -11.67 -5.96 9.91
C VAL A 423 -12.40 -6.30 11.20
N VAL A 424 -12.68 -5.28 12.00
CA VAL A 424 -13.38 -5.44 13.29
C VAL A 424 -14.79 -5.99 13.03
N ASP A 425 -15.18 -7.00 13.79
CA ASP A 425 -16.49 -7.64 13.72
C ASP A 425 -17.56 -6.79 14.43
N ALA A 426 -18.83 -7.19 14.32
CA ALA A 426 -19.96 -6.45 14.89
C ALA A 426 -19.88 -6.31 16.43
N ASP A 427 -19.16 -7.22 17.11
CA ASP A 427 -18.94 -7.14 18.57
C ASP A 427 -17.92 -6.06 18.97
N GLY A 428 -17.25 -5.42 18.01
CA GLY A 428 -16.26 -4.37 18.24
C GLY A 428 -14.92 -4.88 18.79
N PHE A 429 -14.73 -6.20 18.91
CA PHE A 429 -13.55 -6.78 19.55
C PHE A 429 -12.84 -7.81 18.66
N ARG A 430 -13.57 -8.81 18.14
CA ARG A 430 -12.97 -9.82 17.25
C ARG A 430 -12.67 -9.22 15.88
N ASN A 431 -11.65 -9.78 15.23
CA ASN A 431 -11.32 -9.43 13.85
C ASN A 431 -11.67 -10.59 12.92
N ARG A 432 -12.40 -10.29 11.84
CA ARG A 432 -12.43 -11.14 10.64
C ARG A 432 -11.35 -10.67 9.67
N PHE A 433 -10.91 -11.54 8.76
CA PHE A 433 -9.80 -11.22 7.86
C PHE A 433 -10.25 -11.25 6.40
N LEU A 434 -9.96 -10.17 5.67
CA LEU A 434 -10.24 -10.01 4.25
C LEU A 434 -8.94 -9.98 3.45
N LEU A 435 -9.00 -10.20 2.13
CA LEU A 435 -7.85 -10.01 1.25
C LEU A 435 -7.45 -8.52 1.23
N SER A 436 -6.15 -8.25 1.38
CA SER A 436 -5.61 -6.89 1.44
C SER A 436 -5.50 -6.27 0.05
N GLU A 437 -6.14 -5.11 -0.13
CA GLU A 437 -6.03 -4.27 -1.34
C GLU A 437 -4.77 -3.37 -1.30
N GLU A 438 -3.98 -3.43 -0.22
CA GLU A 438 -2.75 -2.66 -0.04
C GLU A 438 -1.64 -3.09 -1.00
N PHE A 439 -1.57 -4.37 -1.35
CA PHE A 439 -0.44 -4.96 -2.09
C PHE A 439 -0.71 -5.15 -3.59
N THR A 440 -1.88 -5.64 -3.97
CA THR A 440 -2.26 -5.86 -5.37
C THR A 440 -3.78 -5.97 -5.46
N PRO A 441 -4.43 -5.33 -6.46
CA PRO A 441 -5.86 -5.53 -6.69
C PRO A 441 -6.20 -7.02 -6.84
N PRO A 442 -7.35 -7.47 -6.34
CA PRO A 442 -7.69 -8.90 -6.25
C PRO A 442 -8.17 -9.46 -7.59
N GLU A 443 -7.82 -8.89 -8.73
CA GLU A 443 -8.36 -9.26 -10.04
C GLU A 443 -8.16 -10.73 -10.37
N ASP A 444 -7.01 -11.30 -9.99
CA ASP A 444 -6.71 -12.72 -10.13
C ASP A 444 -7.22 -13.59 -8.96
N LEU A 445 -7.70 -12.98 -7.87
CA LEU A 445 -8.17 -13.63 -6.64
C LEU A 445 -9.59 -13.20 -6.25
N GLN A 446 -10.43 -12.81 -7.23
CA GLN A 446 -11.79 -12.32 -6.97
C GLN A 446 -12.64 -13.37 -6.24
N ALA A 447 -12.49 -14.65 -6.60
CA ALA A 447 -13.17 -15.76 -5.94
C ALA A 447 -12.77 -15.87 -4.45
N LEU A 448 -11.49 -15.70 -4.11
CA LEU A 448 -11.02 -15.66 -2.73
C LEU A 448 -11.57 -14.45 -1.97
N ALA A 449 -11.54 -13.27 -2.62
CA ALA A 449 -12.04 -12.04 -2.02
C ALA A 449 -13.55 -12.15 -1.69
N ALA A 450 -14.35 -12.71 -2.60
CA ALA A 450 -15.75 -13.02 -2.36
C ALA A 450 -15.92 -14.03 -1.21
N LEU A 451 -15.16 -15.14 -1.24
CA LEU A 451 -15.22 -16.18 -0.21
C LEU A 451 -14.96 -15.64 1.20
N LEU A 452 -13.92 -14.81 1.38
CA LEU A 452 -13.57 -14.23 2.68
C LEU A 452 -14.59 -13.17 3.15
N ARG A 453 -15.27 -12.49 2.22
CA ARG A 453 -16.36 -11.55 2.54
C ARG A 453 -17.63 -12.29 2.97
N GLU A 454 -17.99 -13.36 2.27
CA GLU A 454 -19.20 -14.16 2.49
C GLU A 454 -19.07 -15.10 3.69
N ASN A 455 -17.87 -15.64 3.94
CA ASN A 455 -17.58 -16.55 5.05
C ASN A 455 -16.50 -15.94 5.95
N PRO A 456 -16.88 -15.04 6.88
CA PRO A 456 -15.95 -14.47 7.84
C PRO A 456 -15.20 -15.57 8.61
N CYS A 457 -13.88 -15.50 8.60
CA CYS A 457 -13.04 -16.45 9.31
C CYS A 457 -11.90 -15.74 10.06
N GLY A 458 -11.36 -16.43 11.05
CA GLY A 458 -10.20 -15.97 11.80
C GLY A 458 -8.93 -15.95 10.95
N PHE A 459 -7.86 -15.40 11.53
CA PHE A 459 -6.58 -15.18 10.85
C PHE A 459 -6.00 -16.45 10.20
N LEU A 460 -5.93 -17.56 10.95
CA LEU A 460 -5.34 -18.81 10.47
C LEU A 460 -6.09 -19.38 9.27
N ASP A 461 -7.42 -19.40 9.31
CA ASP A 461 -8.24 -19.92 8.23
C ASP A 461 -8.19 -19.04 6.99
N ALA A 462 -8.18 -17.71 7.18
CA ALA A 462 -8.03 -16.77 6.07
C ALA A 462 -6.66 -16.95 5.38
N MET A 463 -5.59 -17.08 6.16
CA MET A 463 -4.25 -17.36 5.65
C MET A 463 -4.20 -18.70 4.92
N ARG A 464 -4.78 -19.78 5.48
CA ARG A 464 -4.84 -21.10 4.82
C ARG A 464 -5.58 -21.06 3.49
N LYS A 465 -6.73 -20.37 3.43
CA LYS A 465 -7.50 -20.19 2.19
C LYS A 465 -6.70 -19.41 1.15
N ALA A 466 -6.12 -18.28 1.55
CA ALA A 466 -5.29 -17.46 0.65
C ALA A 466 -4.10 -18.26 0.12
N ALA A 467 -3.34 -18.88 1.01
CA ALA A 467 -2.15 -19.65 0.69
C ALA A 467 -2.48 -20.87 -0.20
N GLY A 468 -3.62 -21.54 0.05
CA GLY A 468 -4.14 -22.60 -0.81
C GLY A 468 -4.52 -22.13 -2.21
N HIS A 469 -5.16 -20.97 -2.37
CA HIS A 469 -5.45 -20.40 -3.69
C HIS A 469 -4.17 -20.12 -4.48
N LEU A 470 -3.15 -19.55 -3.82
CA LEU A 470 -1.84 -19.31 -4.44
C LEU A 470 -1.15 -20.62 -4.84
N LEU A 471 -1.23 -21.66 -3.99
CA LEU A 471 -0.72 -22.98 -4.33
C LEU A 471 -1.34 -23.53 -5.62
N PHE A 472 -2.68 -23.51 -5.73
CA PHE A 472 -3.37 -24.01 -6.91
C PHE A 472 -2.96 -23.26 -8.18
N LYS A 473 -2.93 -21.92 -8.13
CA LYS A 473 -2.48 -21.11 -9.28
C LYS A 473 -1.03 -21.38 -9.65
N ALA A 474 -0.13 -21.49 -8.66
CA ALA A 474 1.27 -21.78 -8.90
C ALA A 474 1.48 -23.17 -9.52
N VAL A 475 0.74 -24.19 -9.06
CA VAL A 475 0.79 -25.55 -9.63
C VAL A 475 0.27 -25.56 -11.07
N ILE A 476 -0.87 -24.93 -11.34
CA ILE A 476 -1.44 -24.82 -12.69
C ILE A 476 -0.43 -24.14 -13.63
N ALA A 477 0.16 -23.02 -13.21
CA ALA A 477 1.16 -22.31 -14.00
C ALA A 477 2.41 -23.16 -14.26
N CYS A 478 2.92 -23.88 -13.26
CA CYS A 478 4.05 -24.78 -13.42
C CYS A 478 3.74 -25.90 -14.43
N ARG A 479 2.56 -26.52 -14.34
CA ARG A 479 2.14 -27.59 -15.26
C ARG A 479 2.02 -27.10 -16.71
N ASN A 480 1.44 -25.91 -16.91
CA ASN A 480 1.27 -25.32 -18.24
C ASN A 480 2.60 -24.90 -18.88
N GLU A 481 3.57 -24.49 -18.08
CA GLU A 481 4.85 -23.93 -18.56
C GLU A 481 6.04 -24.88 -18.43
N GLY A 482 5.84 -26.09 -17.90
CA GLY A 482 6.90 -27.05 -17.60
C GLY A 482 7.84 -26.62 -16.46
N GLY A 483 7.41 -25.72 -15.59
CA GLY A 483 8.19 -25.20 -14.46
C GLY A 483 8.07 -26.05 -13.20
N LYS A 484 8.78 -25.63 -12.14
CA LYS A 484 8.72 -26.25 -10.81
C LYS A 484 8.38 -25.25 -9.72
N LEU A 485 7.88 -25.74 -8.59
CA LEU A 485 7.48 -24.94 -7.44
C LEU A 485 8.27 -25.35 -6.18
N VAL A 486 8.72 -24.37 -5.41
CA VAL A 486 9.12 -24.54 -4.00
C VAL A 486 8.24 -23.65 -3.13
N ILE A 487 7.84 -24.18 -1.99
CA ILE A 487 7.11 -23.42 -0.98
C ILE A 487 8.06 -23.15 0.18
N ILE A 488 8.16 -21.90 0.60
CA ILE A 488 8.94 -21.48 1.77
C ILE A 488 7.96 -20.77 2.69
N GLU A 489 7.82 -21.23 3.93
CA GLU A 489 6.82 -20.67 4.83
C GLU A 489 7.29 -20.50 6.27
N ASP A 490 6.74 -19.47 6.90
CA ASP A 490 6.78 -19.20 8.33
C ASP A 490 5.40 -19.50 8.92
N GLY A 491 5.21 -20.70 9.48
CA GLY A 491 4.05 -21.03 10.31
C GLY A 491 3.23 -22.25 9.91
N GLY A 492 3.60 -23.00 8.89
CA GLY A 492 2.90 -24.21 8.46
C GLY A 492 1.43 -23.98 8.06
N TYR A 493 1.18 -22.94 7.26
CA TYR A 493 -0.14 -22.65 6.72
C TYR A 493 -0.53 -23.63 5.61
N ILE A 494 0.42 -24.03 4.75
CA ILE A 494 0.13 -24.84 3.58
C ILE A 494 0.69 -26.26 3.72
N ALA A 495 1.98 -26.42 4.00
CA ALA A 495 2.66 -27.71 3.88
C ALA A 495 2.04 -28.82 4.74
N PRO A 496 1.66 -28.60 6.02
CA PRO A 496 1.00 -29.64 6.81
C PRO A 496 -0.34 -30.06 6.19
N VAL A 497 -1.14 -29.10 5.75
CA VAL A 497 -2.47 -29.34 5.18
C VAL A 497 -2.36 -30.06 3.83
N ALA A 498 -1.49 -29.58 2.94
CA ALA A 498 -1.27 -30.18 1.63
C ALA A 498 -0.75 -31.63 1.75
N ASN A 499 0.20 -31.89 2.66
CA ASN A 499 0.66 -33.25 2.93
C ASN A 499 -0.48 -34.16 3.40
N ARG A 500 -1.28 -33.71 4.38
CA ARG A 500 -2.43 -34.48 4.88
C ARG A 500 -3.42 -34.80 3.76
N LEU A 501 -3.84 -33.83 2.96
CA LEU A 501 -4.77 -34.03 1.85
C LEU A 501 -4.23 -35.05 0.83
N CYS A 502 -2.93 -35.02 0.55
CA CYS A 502 -2.29 -36.00 -0.33
C CYS A 502 -2.31 -37.42 0.26
N LEU A 503 -1.99 -37.57 1.54
CA LEU A 503 -1.87 -38.86 2.23
C LEU A 503 -3.23 -39.48 2.56
N GLU A 504 -4.27 -38.65 2.73
CA GLU A 504 -5.67 -39.08 2.79
C GLU A 504 -6.22 -39.57 1.44
N GLY A 505 -5.46 -39.43 0.35
CA GLY A 505 -5.90 -39.82 -0.99
C GLY A 505 -7.01 -38.93 -1.56
N ARG A 506 -7.12 -37.69 -1.08
CA ARG A 506 -8.13 -36.74 -1.58
C ARG A 506 -7.95 -36.47 -3.08
N THR A 507 -9.05 -36.27 -3.77
CA THR A 507 -9.07 -35.81 -5.15
C THR A 507 -8.71 -34.32 -5.25
N VAL A 508 -8.28 -33.86 -6.43
CA VAL A 508 -8.05 -32.43 -6.70
C VAL A 508 -9.30 -31.61 -6.38
N LYS A 509 -10.49 -32.13 -6.70
CA LYS A 509 -11.77 -31.50 -6.37
C LYS A 509 -11.99 -31.31 -4.87
N GLU A 510 -11.72 -32.33 -4.06
CA GLU A 510 -11.86 -32.23 -2.59
C GLU A 510 -10.85 -31.24 -2.00
N ALA A 511 -9.61 -31.25 -2.48
CA ALA A 511 -8.60 -30.29 -2.06
C ALA A 511 -8.98 -28.85 -2.45
N ALA A 512 -9.46 -28.63 -3.69
CA ALA A 512 -9.94 -27.33 -4.14
C ALA A 512 -11.08 -26.81 -3.24
N ARG A 513 -12.05 -27.66 -2.90
CA ARG A 513 -13.13 -27.32 -1.97
C ARG A 513 -12.64 -26.95 -0.57
N PHE A 514 -11.65 -27.67 -0.04
CA PHE A 514 -11.08 -27.38 1.26
C PHE A 514 -10.52 -25.94 1.33
N PHE A 515 -9.74 -25.55 0.32
CA PHE A 515 -9.19 -24.19 0.22
C PHE A 515 -10.20 -23.16 -0.32
N GLY A 516 -11.36 -23.60 -0.81
CA GLY A 516 -12.35 -22.77 -1.48
C GLY A 516 -11.88 -22.25 -2.84
N PHE A 517 -11.00 -22.98 -3.52
CA PHE A 517 -10.53 -22.67 -4.87
C PHE A 517 -11.61 -23.03 -5.90
N PRO A 518 -11.89 -22.17 -6.91
CA PRO A 518 -12.97 -22.40 -7.86
C PRO A 518 -12.70 -23.59 -8.78
N GLU A 519 -13.60 -24.59 -8.75
CA GLU A 519 -13.51 -25.78 -9.62
C GLU A 519 -13.50 -25.43 -11.11
N SER A 520 -14.04 -24.27 -11.50
CA SER A 520 -14.06 -23.79 -12.90
C SER A 520 -12.69 -23.39 -13.44
N GLU A 521 -11.69 -23.17 -12.59
CA GLU A 521 -10.30 -22.92 -13.01
C GLU A 521 -9.52 -24.22 -13.26
N LEU A 522 -10.13 -25.38 -13.03
CA LEU A 522 -9.54 -26.70 -13.22
C LEU A 522 -10.19 -27.42 -14.40
N SER A 523 -9.42 -28.26 -15.10
CA SER A 523 -10.00 -29.07 -16.17
C SER A 523 -10.83 -30.23 -15.58
N GLY A 524 -11.88 -30.65 -16.30
CA GLY A 524 -12.79 -31.70 -15.84
C GLY A 524 -12.10 -33.05 -15.59
N GLU A 525 -11.03 -33.36 -16.34
CA GLU A 525 -10.23 -34.57 -16.16
C GLU A 525 -9.36 -34.51 -14.90
N GLU A 526 -8.85 -33.33 -14.54
CA GLU A 526 -8.01 -33.15 -13.33
C GLU A 526 -8.81 -33.29 -12.04
N LEU A 527 -10.08 -32.89 -12.02
CA LEU A 527 -10.91 -32.88 -10.82
C LEU A 527 -10.99 -34.26 -10.13
N GLY A 528 -10.99 -35.35 -10.92
CA GLY A 528 -11.02 -36.72 -10.41
C GLY A 528 -9.67 -37.31 -10.04
N ALA A 529 -8.56 -36.64 -10.39
CA ALA A 529 -7.22 -37.15 -10.12
C ALA A 529 -6.89 -37.07 -8.61
N PRO A 530 -6.07 -38.00 -8.08
CA PRO A 530 -5.54 -37.88 -6.72
C PRO A 530 -4.69 -36.62 -6.58
N PHE A 531 -4.98 -35.79 -5.57
CA PHE A 531 -4.29 -34.52 -5.34
C PHE A 531 -2.78 -34.68 -5.21
N GLY A 532 -2.33 -35.73 -4.52
CA GLY A 532 -0.91 -36.05 -4.36
C GLY A 532 -0.18 -36.41 -5.66
N SER A 533 -0.88 -36.93 -6.67
CA SER A 533 -0.30 -37.15 -8.00
C SER A 533 -0.26 -35.84 -8.79
N TRP A 534 -1.33 -35.05 -8.74
CA TRP A 534 -1.46 -33.80 -9.47
C TRP A 534 -0.42 -32.74 -9.04
N ILE A 535 -0.17 -32.61 -7.73
CA ILE A 535 0.77 -31.63 -7.19
C ILE A 535 2.24 -32.02 -7.39
N ARG A 536 2.56 -33.33 -7.40
CA ARG A 536 3.93 -33.87 -7.45
C ARG A 536 4.65 -33.54 -8.74
N ASP A 537 3.91 -33.35 -9.83
CA ASP A 537 4.48 -32.95 -11.12
C ASP A 537 5.08 -31.54 -11.07
N ALA A 538 4.57 -30.67 -10.19
CA ALA A 538 5.01 -29.28 -10.06
C ALA A 538 5.87 -29.03 -8.81
N LEU A 539 5.45 -29.54 -7.64
CA LEU A 539 6.04 -29.22 -6.35
C LEU A 539 7.28 -30.06 -6.06
N ILE A 540 8.41 -29.39 -5.83
CA ILE A 540 9.68 -30.01 -5.42
C ILE A 540 9.63 -30.44 -3.95
N GLY A 541 9.14 -29.55 -3.08
CA GLY A 541 9.08 -29.72 -1.64
C GLY A 541 8.83 -28.41 -0.92
N THR A 542 8.87 -28.46 0.41
CA THR A 542 8.60 -27.31 1.28
C THR A 542 9.76 -27.00 2.22
N VAL A 543 9.87 -25.75 2.65
CA VAL A 543 10.85 -25.27 3.61
C VAL A 543 10.15 -24.50 4.72
N GLU A 544 10.33 -24.89 5.98
CA GLU A 544 9.65 -24.31 7.14
C GLU A 544 10.62 -23.53 8.05
N HIS A 545 10.25 -22.29 8.37
CA HIS A 545 11.02 -21.36 9.19
C HIS A 545 10.78 -21.51 10.70
N THR A 546 9.58 -21.94 11.14
CA THR A 546 9.15 -21.84 12.54
C THR A 546 8.77 -23.17 13.18
N ARG A 547 8.85 -23.18 14.52
CA ARG A 547 8.51 -24.35 15.33
C ARG A 547 7.06 -24.82 15.15
N ASN A 548 6.11 -23.89 15.00
CA ASN A 548 4.71 -24.23 14.80
C ASN A 548 4.47 -25.05 13.53
N GLY A 549 5.05 -24.63 12.40
CA GLY A 549 4.91 -25.39 11.16
C GLY A 549 5.69 -26.70 11.20
N TYR A 550 6.85 -26.72 11.85
CA TYR A 550 7.63 -27.93 12.08
C TYR A 550 6.84 -28.96 12.88
N ASP A 551 6.23 -28.57 14.00
CA ASP A 551 5.45 -29.46 14.86
C ASP A 551 4.16 -29.93 14.15
N ALA A 552 3.54 -29.08 13.32
CA ALA A 552 2.41 -29.48 12.49
C ALA A 552 2.79 -30.53 11.43
N LEU A 553 3.92 -30.36 10.74
CA LEU A 553 4.48 -31.36 9.81
C LEU A 553 4.85 -32.66 10.52
N LEU A 554 5.47 -32.56 11.69
CA LEU A 554 5.81 -33.71 12.53
C LEU A 554 4.55 -34.46 12.98
N GLY A 555 3.47 -33.74 13.28
CA GLY A 555 2.15 -34.32 13.58
C GLY A 555 1.62 -35.16 12.42
N VAL A 556 1.65 -34.62 11.20
CA VAL A 556 1.26 -35.36 9.98
C VAL A 556 2.18 -36.58 9.78
N MET A 557 3.49 -36.41 9.91
CA MET A 557 4.44 -37.51 9.76
C MET A 557 4.25 -38.62 10.80
N ARG A 558 3.90 -38.30 12.05
CA ARG A 558 3.58 -39.30 13.09
C ARG A 558 2.32 -40.08 12.75
N GLU A 559 1.30 -39.40 12.22
CA GLU A 559 0.01 -40.00 11.86
C GLU A 559 0.14 -40.94 10.65
N PHE A 560 0.84 -40.51 9.59
CA PHE A 560 0.93 -41.23 8.32
C PHE A 560 2.26 -41.96 8.09
N ARG A 561 3.21 -41.86 9.04
CA ARG A 561 4.59 -42.40 8.97
C ARG A 561 5.44 -41.90 7.80
N SER A 562 4.96 -40.88 7.09
CA SER A 562 5.59 -40.30 5.90
C SER A 562 5.01 -38.91 5.64
N LEU A 563 5.66 -38.18 4.73
CA LEU A 563 5.09 -37.01 4.07
C LEU A 563 4.85 -37.34 2.59
N ALA A 564 4.00 -36.56 1.91
CA ALA A 564 3.74 -36.73 0.48
C ALA A 564 4.87 -36.18 -0.41
N PHE A 565 5.67 -35.27 0.13
CA PHE A 565 6.83 -34.63 -0.50
C PHE A 565 7.86 -34.23 0.59
N PRO A 566 9.15 -34.04 0.25
CA PRO A 566 10.16 -33.64 1.23
C PRO A 566 9.82 -32.29 1.86
N ALA A 567 10.01 -32.19 3.18
CA ALA A 567 9.89 -30.95 3.93
C ALA A 567 11.18 -30.70 4.71
N LEU A 568 11.84 -29.57 4.48
CA LEU A 568 13.04 -29.18 5.22
C LEU A 568 12.68 -28.10 6.23
N SER A 569 13.44 -27.99 7.32
CA SER A 569 13.19 -26.95 8.31
C SER A 569 14.45 -26.45 9.01
N ILE A 570 14.48 -25.14 9.26
CA ILE A 570 15.44 -24.51 10.18
C ILE A 570 14.86 -24.28 11.57
N ALA A 571 13.59 -24.61 11.80
CA ALA A 571 12.85 -24.27 13.02
C ALA A 571 13.48 -24.76 14.32
N VAL A 572 14.33 -25.78 14.22
CA VAL A 572 15.00 -26.44 15.34
C VAL A 572 16.52 -26.50 15.16
N SER A 573 17.08 -25.69 14.25
CA SER A 573 18.53 -25.55 14.09
C SER A 573 19.17 -25.07 15.38
N ASP A 574 20.47 -25.36 15.55
CA ASP A 574 21.19 -24.95 16.74
C ASP A 574 21.14 -23.41 16.91
N PHE A 575 21.31 -22.67 15.81
CA PHE A 575 21.26 -21.22 15.83
C PHE A 575 19.89 -20.69 16.25
N LYS A 576 18.78 -21.18 15.66
CA LYS A 576 17.43 -20.72 16.05
C LYS A 576 17.13 -21.01 17.52
N VAL A 577 17.44 -22.21 17.98
CA VAL A 577 17.11 -22.66 19.35
C VAL A 577 17.97 -21.95 20.39
N ASN A 578 19.28 -21.82 20.15
CA ASN A 578 20.23 -21.41 21.19
C ASN A 578 20.66 -19.94 21.13
N ARG A 579 20.65 -19.33 19.93
CA ARG A 579 21.07 -17.92 19.70
C ARG A 579 19.88 -17.01 19.46
N GLU A 580 19.17 -17.17 18.34
CA GLU A 580 18.07 -16.29 17.93
C GLU A 580 16.98 -16.18 19.00
N SER A 581 16.66 -17.29 19.68
CA SER A 581 15.67 -17.30 20.78
C SER A 581 15.93 -16.25 21.87
N GLY A 582 17.19 -15.90 22.13
CA GLY A 582 17.55 -14.82 23.05
C GLY A 582 17.12 -13.44 22.52
N ASP A 583 17.44 -13.14 21.27
CA ASP A 583 17.13 -11.85 20.65
C ASP A 583 15.64 -11.68 20.40
N VAL A 584 14.91 -12.75 20.08
CA VAL A 584 13.45 -12.76 20.03
C VAL A 584 12.88 -12.33 21.37
N VAL A 585 13.33 -12.93 22.47
CA VAL A 585 12.84 -12.59 23.81
C VAL A 585 13.19 -11.15 24.19
N TYR A 586 14.41 -10.68 23.92
CA TYR A 586 14.78 -9.29 24.14
C TYR A 586 13.87 -8.33 23.37
N SER A 587 13.58 -8.64 22.10
CA SER A 587 12.72 -7.84 21.25
C SER A 587 11.28 -7.81 21.76
N CYS A 588 10.76 -8.95 22.24
CA CYS A 588 9.43 -9.04 22.86
C CYS A 588 9.36 -8.22 24.14
N LEU A 589 10.32 -8.37 25.06
CA LEU A 589 10.35 -7.62 26.32
C LEU A 589 10.54 -6.12 26.09
N ASN A 590 11.36 -5.73 25.12
CA ASN A 590 11.48 -4.34 24.70
C ASN A 590 10.15 -3.79 24.17
N GLY A 591 9.41 -4.58 23.38
CA GLY A 591 8.08 -4.20 22.92
C GLY A 591 7.11 -3.97 24.09
N VAL A 592 7.06 -4.90 25.04
CA VAL A 592 6.25 -4.77 26.27
C VAL A 592 6.64 -3.51 27.05
N GLU A 593 7.93 -3.30 27.27
CA GLU A 593 8.46 -2.18 28.05
C GLU A 593 8.18 -0.83 27.39
N ASN A 594 8.26 -0.74 26.05
CA ASN A 594 7.92 0.49 25.33
C ASN A 594 6.44 0.85 25.46
N ILE A 595 5.53 -0.13 25.35
CA ILE A 595 4.09 0.12 25.54
C ILE A 595 3.80 0.53 27.00
N MET A 596 4.39 -0.18 27.96
CA MET A 596 4.26 0.17 29.38
C MET A 596 4.75 1.59 29.66
N ASN A 597 5.94 1.95 29.19
CA ASN A 597 6.49 3.29 29.37
C ASN A 597 5.62 4.37 28.72
N GLY A 598 5.10 4.10 27.50
CA GLY A 598 4.16 4.98 26.80
C GLY A 598 2.84 5.19 27.54
N THR A 599 2.45 4.23 28.39
CA THR A 599 1.23 4.28 29.21
C THR A 599 1.48 4.64 30.68
N GLY A 600 2.73 4.98 31.04
CA GLY A 600 3.11 5.40 32.40
C GLY A 600 3.40 4.26 33.39
N PHE A 601 3.56 3.03 32.90
CA PHE A 601 3.93 1.84 33.69
C PHE A 601 5.40 1.46 33.49
N SER A 602 5.95 0.61 34.36
CA SER A 602 7.31 0.06 34.25
C SER A 602 7.30 -1.47 34.40
N LEU A 603 8.13 -2.13 33.58
CA LEU A 603 8.39 -3.56 33.68
C LEU A 603 8.98 -3.93 35.05
N SER A 604 9.88 -3.10 35.62
CA SER A 604 10.58 -3.38 36.89
C SER A 604 9.67 -3.54 38.11
N GLU A 605 8.45 -3.03 38.03
CA GLU A 605 7.45 -3.06 39.09
C GLU A 605 6.47 -4.24 38.97
N ARG A 606 6.63 -5.08 37.95
CA ARG A 606 5.70 -6.17 37.65
C ARG A 606 5.99 -7.45 38.42
N THR A 607 4.96 -8.26 38.57
CA THR A 607 5.03 -9.67 38.96
C THR A 607 4.62 -10.50 37.74
N ALA A 608 5.57 -11.22 37.16
CA ALA A 608 5.44 -11.84 35.86
C ALA A 608 5.12 -13.34 35.94
N LEU A 609 4.20 -13.79 35.10
CA LEU A 609 3.91 -15.19 34.79
C LEU A 609 4.32 -15.46 33.34
N VAL A 610 5.20 -16.45 33.12
CA VAL A 610 5.59 -16.91 31.79
C VAL A 610 4.95 -18.26 31.50
N LEU A 611 4.18 -18.33 30.42
CA LEU A 611 3.58 -19.57 29.91
C LEU A 611 4.53 -20.21 28.90
N GLY A 612 4.89 -21.48 29.09
CA GLY A 612 5.92 -22.16 28.28
C GLY A 612 7.33 -21.90 28.81
N ALA A 613 7.49 -21.80 30.13
CA ALA A 613 8.71 -21.36 30.80
C ALA A 613 9.95 -22.26 30.55
N GLN A 614 9.76 -23.50 30.09
CA GLN A 614 10.84 -24.44 29.77
C GLN A 614 11.09 -24.57 28.26
N GLY A 615 10.32 -23.91 27.40
CA GLY A 615 10.59 -23.81 25.97
C GLY A 615 11.89 -23.04 25.65
N ALA A 616 12.31 -23.05 24.38
CA ALA A 616 13.52 -22.33 23.95
C ALA A 616 13.46 -20.83 24.28
N LEU A 617 12.33 -20.18 23.94
CA LEU A 617 12.06 -18.79 24.31
C LEU A 617 11.82 -18.65 25.82
N GLY A 618 11.02 -19.53 26.40
CA GLY A 618 10.69 -19.52 27.83
C GLY A 618 11.91 -19.48 28.73
N ARG A 619 12.88 -20.37 28.55
CA ARG A 619 14.09 -20.41 29.39
C ARG A 619 14.90 -19.11 29.31
N LYS A 620 14.96 -18.48 28.14
CA LYS A 620 15.62 -17.18 27.96
C LYS A 620 14.82 -16.06 28.63
N ALA A 621 13.50 -16.07 28.48
CA ALA A 621 12.60 -15.11 29.14
C ALA A 621 12.69 -15.20 30.66
N MET A 622 12.67 -16.40 31.23
CA MET A 622 12.83 -16.61 32.66
C MET A 622 14.16 -16.07 33.18
N ARG A 623 15.25 -16.28 32.44
CA ARG A 623 16.56 -15.73 32.79
C ARG A 623 16.56 -14.20 32.77
N ILE A 624 16.15 -13.59 31.66
CA ILE A 624 16.17 -12.14 31.48
C ILE A 624 15.23 -11.44 32.47
N LEU A 625 14.03 -12.01 32.71
CA LEU A 625 13.10 -11.48 33.70
C LEU A 625 13.58 -11.73 35.12
N GLY A 626 14.26 -12.84 35.40
CA GLY A 626 14.89 -13.10 36.69
C GLY A 626 15.90 -12.02 37.06
N ASP A 627 16.77 -11.65 36.11
CA ASP A 627 17.76 -10.59 36.29
C ASP A 627 17.13 -9.19 36.49
N ARG A 628 15.96 -8.94 35.87
CA ARG A 628 15.28 -7.63 35.92
C ARG A 628 14.29 -7.45 37.07
N LEU A 629 13.53 -8.49 37.41
CA LEU A 629 12.44 -8.45 38.40
C LEU A 629 12.87 -9.04 39.75
N GLY A 630 13.89 -9.90 39.76
CA GLY A 630 14.18 -10.79 40.88
C GLY A 630 13.25 -12.01 40.87
N THR A 631 13.78 -13.14 41.31
CA THR A 631 13.10 -14.45 41.18
C THR A 631 11.84 -14.59 42.03
N GLY A 632 11.72 -13.84 43.13
CA GLY A 632 10.52 -13.81 43.98
C GLY A 632 9.29 -13.15 43.35
N ARG A 633 9.43 -12.51 42.18
CA ARG A 633 8.32 -11.91 41.41
C ARG A 633 8.09 -12.62 40.08
N LEU A 634 8.60 -13.84 39.93
CA LEU A 634 8.60 -14.56 38.67
C LEU A 634 8.01 -15.97 38.85
N PHE A 635 6.97 -16.24 38.05
CA PHE A 635 6.28 -17.52 37.98
C PHE A 635 6.43 -18.10 36.58
N GLY A 636 6.70 -19.41 36.49
CA GLY A 636 6.81 -20.12 35.23
C GLY A 636 5.89 -21.33 35.20
N VAL A 637 5.10 -21.45 34.14
CA VAL A 637 4.23 -22.61 33.89
C VAL A 637 4.72 -23.35 32.67
N ASP A 638 4.95 -24.66 32.81
CA ASP A 638 5.28 -25.55 31.70
C ASP A 638 4.93 -27.00 32.05
N ILE A 639 4.57 -27.79 31.04
CA ILE A 639 4.35 -29.24 31.23
C ILE A 639 5.66 -30.00 31.40
N VAL A 640 6.78 -29.42 30.95
CA VAL A 640 8.11 -30.00 31.08
C VAL A 640 8.67 -29.65 32.45
N THR A 641 8.92 -30.67 33.26
CA THR A 641 9.56 -30.48 34.57
C THR A 641 11.03 -30.08 34.39
N PRO A 642 11.51 -29.00 35.05
CA PRO A 642 12.92 -28.64 34.98
C PRO A 642 13.80 -29.73 35.62
N PRO A 643 15.02 -29.93 35.12
CA PRO A 643 15.92 -30.97 35.64
C PRO A 643 16.35 -30.72 37.09
N SER A 644 16.31 -29.47 37.54
CA SER A 644 16.56 -29.05 38.93
C SER A 644 15.58 -27.95 39.32
N PRO A 645 15.21 -27.81 40.60
CA PRO A 645 14.35 -26.72 41.07
C PRO A 645 14.93 -25.36 40.66
N PRO A 646 14.17 -24.53 39.92
CA PRO A 646 14.60 -23.20 39.57
C PRO A 646 14.53 -22.25 40.78
N GLU A 647 15.24 -21.12 40.70
CA GLU A 647 15.19 -20.07 41.73
C GLU A 647 13.86 -19.28 41.74
N TRP A 648 13.09 -19.39 40.66
CA TRP A 648 11.74 -18.82 40.49
C TRP A 648 10.67 -19.90 40.70
N THR A 649 9.41 -19.52 40.85
CA THR A 649 8.33 -20.48 41.15
C THR A 649 7.87 -21.24 39.90
N TYR A 650 8.07 -22.56 39.88
CA TYR A 650 7.60 -23.46 38.82
C TYR A 650 6.25 -24.10 39.16
N ALA A 651 5.38 -24.23 38.16
CA ALA A 651 4.17 -25.03 38.23
C ALA A 651 3.95 -25.82 36.92
N ALA A 652 3.43 -27.05 37.03
CA ALA A 652 3.17 -27.91 35.88
C ALA A 652 1.97 -27.43 35.03
N ASP A 653 1.04 -26.72 35.66
CA ASP A 653 -0.14 -26.13 35.06
C ASP A 653 -0.57 -24.88 35.85
N LEU A 654 -1.54 -24.14 35.32
CA LEU A 654 -2.04 -22.91 35.93
C LEU A 654 -2.78 -23.12 37.26
N LEU A 655 -3.34 -24.31 37.50
CA LEU A 655 -4.05 -24.63 38.74
C LEU A 655 -3.09 -24.99 39.87
N SER A 656 -1.89 -25.43 39.52
CA SER A 656 -0.79 -25.78 40.43
C SER A 656 0.01 -24.57 40.89
N LEU A 657 -0.30 -23.36 40.39
CA LEU A 657 0.29 -22.13 40.92
C LEU A 657 -0.14 -21.90 42.38
N PRO A 658 0.74 -21.40 43.25
CA PRO A 658 0.36 -21.06 44.62
C PRO A 658 -0.81 -20.06 44.63
N PRO A 659 -1.83 -20.23 45.49
CA PRO A 659 -2.99 -19.33 45.52
C PRO A 659 -2.63 -17.85 45.67
N GLU A 660 -1.58 -17.55 46.43
CA GLU A 660 -1.02 -16.21 46.62
C GLU A 660 -0.46 -15.60 45.33
N ALA A 661 -0.04 -16.40 44.35
CA ALA A 661 0.49 -15.90 43.07
C ALA A 661 -0.59 -15.11 42.31
N LEU A 662 -1.83 -15.61 42.26
CA LEU A 662 -2.95 -14.96 41.58
C LEU A 662 -3.30 -13.58 42.16
N THR A 663 -2.91 -13.33 43.41
CA THR A 663 -3.16 -12.03 44.06
C THR A 663 -2.23 -10.93 43.58
N THR A 664 -1.04 -11.29 43.06
CA THR A 664 0.04 -10.35 42.76
C THR A 664 0.44 -10.27 41.29
N ILE A 665 0.23 -11.34 40.51
CA ILE A 665 0.53 -11.38 39.07
C ILE A 665 -0.20 -10.24 38.36
N ASP A 666 0.57 -9.44 37.62
CA ASP A 666 0.06 -8.36 36.77
C ASP A 666 0.70 -8.35 35.37
N LEU A 667 1.62 -9.26 35.05
CA LEU A 667 2.13 -9.46 33.70
C LEU A 667 2.06 -10.93 33.33
N VAL A 668 1.38 -11.27 32.24
CA VAL A 668 1.31 -12.63 31.67
C VAL A 668 1.95 -12.60 30.28
N LEU A 669 3.07 -13.33 30.13
CA LEU A 669 3.82 -13.47 28.89
C LEU A 669 3.59 -14.86 28.30
N GLY A 670 2.98 -14.91 27.11
CA GLY A 670 2.74 -16.16 26.37
C GLY A 670 3.93 -16.54 25.49
N LEU A 671 4.47 -17.76 25.68
CA LEU A 671 5.54 -18.37 24.87
C LEU A 671 5.31 -19.89 24.68
N ILE A 672 4.05 -20.31 24.63
CA ILE A 672 3.64 -21.73 24.72
C ILE A 672 2.93 -22.26 23.45
N GLY A 673 2.51 -21.39 22.53
CA GLY A 673 1.86 -21.81 21.28
C GLY A 673 0.44 -22.36 21.37
N VAL A 674 -0.10 -22.51 22.58
CA VAL A 674 -1.47 -23.01 22.83
C VAL A 674 -2.13 -22.21 23.95
N SER A 675 -3.45 -22.06 23.89
CA SER A 675 -4.19 -21.36 24.93
C SER A 675 -4.42 -22.26 26.13
N ILE A 676 -3.84 -21.90 27.28
CA ILE A 676 -4.06 -22.61 28.55
C ILE A 676 -4.83 -21.78 29.59
N CYS A 677 -5.00 -20.47 29.38
CA CYS A 677 -5.79 -19.59 30.24
C CYS A 677 -7.29 -19.85 30.08
N THR A 678 -7.80 -20.95 30.65
CA THR A 678 -9.23 -21.29 30.57
C THR A 678 -10.12 -20.20 31.18
N PRO A 679 -11.40 -20.11 30.77
CA PRO A 679 -12.38 -19.20 31.39
C PRO A 679 -12.35 -19.24 32.92
N ASP A 680 -12.42 -20.43 33.52
CA ASP A 680 -12.37 -20.62 34.98
C ASP A 680 -11.11 -20.00 35.61
N TRP A 681 -9.96 -20.12 34.96
CA TRP A 681 -8.72 -19.55 35.47
C TRP A 681 -8.71 -18.01 35.33
N ILE A 682 -9.18 -17.49 34.21
CA ILE A 682 -9.31 -16.04 33.98
C ILE A 682 -10.20 -15.41 35.05
N GLU A 683 -11.35 -16.02 35.32
CA GLU A 683 -12.28 -15.56 36.34
C GLU A 683 -11.66 -15.57 37.74
N ARG A 684 -10.94 -16.64 38.10
CA ARG A 684 -10.19 -16.72 39.36
C ARG A 684 -9.13 -15.62 39.46
N LEU A 685 -8.36 -15.39 38.40
CA LEU A 685 -7.37 -14.31 38.37
C LEU A 685 -8.01 -12.95 38.65
N ILE A 686 -9.10 -12.63 37.93
CA ILE A 686 -9.80 -11.34 38.07
C ILE A 686 -10.42 -11.19 39.46
N LEU A 687 -11.00 -12.26 40.02
CA LEU A 687 -11.63 -12.22 41.35
C LEU A 687 -10.60 -12.14 42.48
N SER A 688 -9.47 -12.85 42.37
CA SER A 688 -8.45 -12.94 43.43
C SER A 688 -7.38 -11.84 43.39
N THR A 689 -7.14 -11.21 42.24
CA THR A 689 -6.08 -10.20 42.09
C THR A 689 -6.28 -8.97 42.98
N THR A 690 -5.20 -8.45 43.53
CA THR A 690 -5.18 -7.13 44.20
C THR A 690 -4.77 -6.00 43.24
N ARG A 691 -4.36 -6.36 42.02
CA ARG A 691 -3.86 -5.45 41.01
C ARG A 691 -5.02 -4.84 40.24
N ARG A 692 -4.92 -3.54 39.93
CA ARG A 692 -5.89 -2.83 39.09
C ARG A 692 -5.63 -3.01 37.60
N ASP A 693 -4.41 -3.32 37.22
CA ASP A 693 -3.94 -3.41 35.85
C ASP A 693 -3.22 -4.75 35.66
N ILE A 694 -3.61 -5.51 34.64
CA ILE A 694 -3.01 -6.79 34.27
C ILE A 694 -2.66 -6.74 32.78
N PHE A 695 -1.41 -7.03 32.45
CA PHE A 695 -0.86 -6.97 31.11
C PHE A 695 -0.76 -8.37 30.51
N PHE A 696 -1.23 -8.53 29.28
CA PHE A 696 -1.09 -9.75 28.49
C PHE A 696 -0.28 -9.43 27.24
N ALA A 697 0.81 -10.17 27.03
CA ALA A 697 1.66 -10.04 25.88
C ALA A 697 1.98 -11.41 25.29
N SER A 698 1.82 -11.56 23.97
CA SER A 698 2.31 -12.74 23.27
C SER A 698 3.72 -12.47 22.74
N GLY A 699 4.60 -13.45 22.89
CA GLY A 699 5.98 -13.36 22.41
C GLY A 699 6.34 -14.35 21.31
N SER A 700 5.46 -15.27 20.90
CA SER A 700 5.86 -16.34 19.96
C SER A 700 4.84 -16.72 18.91
N THR A 701 3.55 -16.86 19.25
CA THR A 701 2.58 -17.47 18.33
C THR A 701 1.41 -16.56 17.99
N LYS A 702 1.02 -16.60 16.71
CA LYS A 702 -0.05 -15.88 16.04
C LYS A 702 -1.41 -16.00 16.78
N THR A 703 -1.62 -15.28 17.89
CA THR A 703 -2.82 -15.24 18.79
C THR A 703 -3.18 -16.51 19.58
N ALA A 704 -2.59 -17.66 19.26
CA ALA A 704 -3.04 -18.96 19.78
C ALA A 704 -2.95 -19.08 21.31
N GLU A 705 -2.00 -18.40 21.95
CA GLU A 705 -1.74 -18.44 23.40
C GLU A 705 -2.87 -17.84 24.24
N PHE A 706 -3.65 -16.92 23.68
CA PHE A 706 -4.68 -16.18 24.39
C PHE A 706 -6.06 -16.29 23.72
N ALA A 707 -6.27 -17.36 22.94
CA ALA A 707 -7.57 -17.63 22.31
C ALA A 707 -8.69 -17.72 23.36
N HIS A 708 -8.49 -18.43 24.47
CA HIS A 708 -9.50 -18.53 25.54
C HIS A 708 -9.81 -17.18 26.19
N LEU A 709 -8.81 -16.30 26.37
CA LEU A 709 -9.02 -14.95 26.91
C LEU A 709 -9.86 -14.10 25.96
N THR A 710 -9.51 -14.13 24.68
CA THR A 710 -10.24 -13.42 23.62
C THR A 710 -11.68 -13.92 23.51
N ASP A 711 -11.87 -15.23 23.60
CA ASP A 711 -13.18 -15.89 23.55
C ASP A 711 -14.03 -15.54 24.76
N TRP A 712 -13.44 -15.54 25.96
CA TRP A 712 -14.13 -15.15 27.20
C TRP A 712 -14.58 -13.69 27.15
N ILE A 713 -13.70 -12.75 26.75
CA ILE A 713 -14.07 -11.33 26.62
C ILE A 713 -15.21 -11.15 25.61
N SER A 714 -15.09 -11.74 24.42
CA SER A 714 -16.12 -11.65 23.37
C SER A 714 -17.44 -12.29 23.81
N ALA A 715 -17.40 -13.41 24.52
CA ALA A 715 -18.59 -14.03 25.09
C ALA A 715 -19.27 -13.11 26.13
N SER A 716 -18.49 -12.52 27.05
CA SER A 716 -19.02 -11.59 28.05
C SER A 716 -19.58 -10.31 27.42
N MET A 717 -19.02 -9.81 26.33
CA MET A 717 -19.55 -8.63 25.62
C MET A 717 -20.87 -8.91 24.89
N ARG A 718 -21.09 -10.14 24.41
CA ARG A 718 -22.32 -10.54 23.71
C ARG A 718 -23.45 -10.92 24.66
N ASP A 719 -23.14 -11.31 25.89
CA ASP A 719 -24.15 -11.60 26.90
C ASP A 719 -24.84 -10.28 27.31
N PRO A 720 -26.17 -10.18 27.23
CA PRO A 720 -26.89 -8.98 27.68
C PRO A 720 -26.82 -8.75 29.20
N ARG A 721 -26.48 -9.77 30.00
CA ARG A 721 -26.35 -9.70 31.47
C ARG A 721 -25.16 -10.53 31.94
N PRO A 722 -23.92 -10.18 31.55
CA PRO A 722 -22.76 -10.94 31.93
C PRO A 722 -22.57 -10.84 33.44
N THR A 723 -22.16 -11.93 34.06
CA THR A 723 -21.88 -11.97 35.50
C THR A 723 -20.51 -12.57 35.77
N LEU A 724 -19.86 -12.14 36.84
CA LEU A 724 -18.60 -12.70 37.33
C LEU A 724 -18.70 -12.88 38.85
N GLY A 725 -18.47 -14.10 39.33
CA GLY A 725 -18.64 -14.42 40.76
C GLY A 725 -20.07 -14.15 41.27
N GLY A 726 -21.07 -14.25 40.40
CA GLY A 726 -22.48 -13.97 40.72
C GLY A 726 -22.86 -12.49 40.75
N LEU A 727 -21.92 -11.57 40.49
CA LEU A 727 -22.18 -10.14 40.42
C LEU A 727 -22.28 -9.66 38.96
N PRO A 728 -23.06 -8.60 38.66
CA PRO A 728 -23.08 -8.01 37.32
C PRO A 728 -21.68 -7.56 36.89
N LEU A 729 -21.28 -7.99 35.70
CA LEU A 729 -20.04 -7.58 35.04
C LEU A 729 -20.35 -6.49 34.01
N VAL A 730 -19.57 -5.42 34.00
CA VAL A 730 -19.62 -4.40 32.94
C VAL A 730 -18.24 -4.31 32.29
N LEU A 731 -18.21 -4.37 30.96
CA LEU A 731 -16.99 -4.26 30.16
C LEU A 731 -16.99 -2.93 29.40
N SER A 732 -15.83 -2.27 29.34
CA SER A 732 -15.61 -1.11 28.47
C SER A 732 -14.26 -1.22 27.78
N LEU A 733 -14.24 -0.94 26.47
CA LEU A 733 -13.06 -1.02 25.62
C LEU A 733 -12.43 0.37 25.45
N SER A 734 -11.10 0.38 25.37
CA SER A 734 -10.32 1.55 25.00
C SER A 734 -9.09 1.11 24.21
N GLU A 735 -8.67 1.89 23.23
CA GLU A 735 -7.47 1.63 22.45
C GLU A 735 -6.21 2.12 23.18
N ILE A 736 -5.08 1.45 22.94
CA ILE A 736 -3.75 1.86 23.40
C ILE A 736 -3.02 2.43 22.19
N TYR A 737 -2.65 3.71 22.26
CA TYR A 737 -1.85 4.37 21.24
C TYR A 737 -0.53 4.85 21.82
N ASP A 738 0.51 4.75 21.02
CA ASP A 738 1.79 5.39 21.32
C ASP A 738 1.60 6.92 21.42
N PRO A 739 1.92 7.57 22.54
CA PRO A 739 1.68 9.01 22.69
C PRO A 739 2.59 9.88 21.81
N LYS A 740 3.69 9.34 21.27
CA LYS A 740 4.64 10.07 20.42
C LYS A 740 4.34 9.91 18.94
N THR A 741 3.96 8.71 18.53
CA THR A 741 3.81 8.33 17.11
C THR A 741 2.36 8.15 16.69
N GLY A 742 1.43 7.97 17.64
CA GLY A 742 0.03 7.65 17.36
C GLY A 742 -0.19 6.23 16.83
N VAL A 743 0.84 5.38 16.82
CA VAL A 743 0.74 3.98 16.38
C VAL A 743 -0.13 3.19 17.35
N HIS A 744 -1.05 2.39 16.82
CA HIS A 744 -1.87 1.48 17.61
C HIS A 744 -1.00 0.38 18.24
N GLN A 745 -1.07 0.25 19.57
CA GLN A 745 -0.25 -0.66 20.39
C GLN A 745 -1.07 -1.76 21.07
N GLY A 746 -2.38 -1.85 20.81
CA GLY A 746 -3.29 -2.85 21.35
C GLY A 746 -4.48 -2.23 22.07
N ARG A 747 -5.16 -3.00 22.92
CA ARG A 747 -6.42 -2.60 23.56
C ARG A 747 -6.39 -2.77 25.06
N SER A 748 -7.21 -2.01 25.77
CA SER A 748 -7.53 -2.27 27.17
C SER A 748 -9.02 -2.59 27.35
N VAL A 749 -9.29 -3.57 28.20
CA VAL A 749 -10.65 -3.94 28.62
C VAL A 749 -10.79 -3.63 30.11
N LEU A 750 -11.61 -2.64 30.46
CA LEU A 750 -11.95 -2.34 31.85
C LEU A 750 -13.15 -3.19 32.27
N LEU A 751 -12.93 -4.07 33.23
CA LEU A 751 -13.91 -4.92 33.87
C LEU A 751 -14.37 -4.28 35.18
N SER A 752 -15.68 -4.10 35.37
CA SER A 752 -16.28 -3.63 36.62
C SER A 752 -17.20 -4.71 37.18
N VAL A 753 -16.90 -5.19 38.39
CA VAL A 753 -17.65 -6.24 39.09
C VAL A 753 -17.94 -5.77 40.51
N GLY A 754 -19.16 -5.30 40.74
CA GLY A 754 -19.49 -4.56 41.96
C GLY A 754 -18.62 -3.30 42.11
N GLU A 755 -17.91 -3.15 43.22
CA GLU A 755 -16.96 -2.06 43.45
C GLU A 755 -15.57 -2.31 42.84
N LYS A 756 -15.26 -3.57 42.49
CA LYS A 756 -13.95 -3.96 41.96
C LYS A 756 -13.83 -3.54 40.50
N LYS A 757 -12.70 -2.90 40.17
CA LYS A 757 -12.34 -2.52 38.81
C LYS A 757 -10.97 -3.10 38.46
N VAL A 758 -10.90 -3.87 37.38
CA VAL A 758 -9.68 -4.47 36.85
C VAL A 758 -9.58 -4.14 35.37
N ARG A 759 -8.43 -3.64 34.94
CA ARG A 759 -8.12 -3.34 33.55
C ARG A 759 -7.18 -4.40 33.00
N LEU A 760 -7.60 -5.04 31.91
CA LEU A 760 -6.76 -5.96 31.15
C LEU A 760 -6.15 -5.20 29.98
N HIS A 761 -4.82 -5.13 29.90
CA HIS A 761 -4.08 -4.54 28.79
C HIS A 761 -3.64 -5.64 27.85
N LEU A 762 -4.20 -5.66 26.66
CA LEU A 762 -3.98 -6.64 25.60
C LEU A 762 -2.96 -6.05 24.62
N LEU A 763 -1.67 -6.24 24.93
CA LEU A 763 -0.59 -5.62 24.18
C LEU A 763 -0.51 -6.22 22.77
N ALA A 764 -0.34 -5.36 21.76
CA ALA A 764 -0.34 -5.72 20.34
C ALA A 764 -1.58 -6.51 19.89
N ASP A 765 -2.75 -6.30 20.50
CA ASP A 765 -3.94 -7.13 20.28
C ASP A 765 -3.67 -8.63 20.48
N LEU A 766 -2.75 -8.97 21.39
CA LEU A 766 -2.32 -10.35 21.68
C LEU A 766 -1.63 -11.03 20.49
N MET A 767 -1.23 -10.27 19.46
CA MET A 767 -0.27 -10.69 18.45
C MET A 767 1.16 -10.63 19.02
N PRO A 768 2.15 -11.26 18.37
CA PRO A 768 3.53 -11.18 18.82
C PRO A 768 4.03 -9.72 18.89
N VAL A 769 4.34 -9.26 20.10
CA VAL A 769 4.57 -7.83 20.43
C VAL A 769 5.84 -7.26 19.80
N ASN A 770 6.82 -8.09 19.48
CA ASN A 770 8.09 -7.68 18.87
C ASN A 770 7.91 -7.04 17.48
N PHE A 771 6.85 -7.38 16.74
CA PHE A 771 6.61 -6.84 15.39
C PHE A 771 5.96 -5.45 15.39
N LEU A 772 5.55 -4.91 16.54
CA LEU A 772 5.14 -3.49 16.62
C LEU A 772 6.30 -2.52 16.46
N TYR A 773 7.54 -3.00 16.66
CA TYR A 773 8.75 -2.20 16.66
C TYR A 773 9.76 -2.80 15.69
N TYR A 774 11.04 -2.90 16.08
CA TYR A 774 12.14 -3.31 15.21
C TYR A 774 12.21 -4.82 14.94
N GLY A 775 11.41 -5.65 15.61
CA GLY A 775 11.57 -7.11 15.53
C GLY A 775 12.95 -7.58 16.01
N VAL A 776 13.39 -8.74 15.50
CA VAL A 776 14.72 -9.30 15.77
C VAL A 776 15.77 -8.54 14.95
N PRO A 777 16.95 -8.19 15.51
CA PRO A 777 17.99 -7.46 14.79
C PRO A 777 18.43 -8.14 13.49
N SER A 778 18.75 -7.32 12.47
CA SER A 778 19.21 -7.80 11.15
C SER A 778 20.47 -8.67 11.23
N GLU A 779 21.34 -8.46 12.22
CA GLU A 779 22.55 -9.28 12.42
C GLU A 779 22.19 -10.75 12.67
N THR A 780 21.27 -10.99 13.60
CA THR A 780 20.74 -12.33 13.91
C THR A 780 19.94 -12.87 12.74
N MET A 781 19.06 -12.05 12.15
CA MET A 781 18.23 -12.46 11.02
C MET A 781 19.02 -12.76 9.75
N ASN A 782 20.17 -12.13 9.52
CA ASN A 782 21.09 -12.46 8.42
C ASN A 782 21.52 -13.94 8.50
N HIS A 783 21.82 -14.45 9.70
CA HIS A 783 22.14 -15.86 9.88
C HIS A 783 20.92 -16.76 9.66
N VAL A 784 19.78 -16.43 10.26
CA VAL A 784 18.54 -17.23 10.11
C VAL A 784 18.08 -17.30 8.65
N MET A 785 18.07 -16.17 7.94
CA MET A 785 17.71 -16.11 6.53
C MET A 785 18.72 -16.83 5.64
N ASN A 786 20.00 -16.85 6.03
CA ASN A 786 21.02 -17.63 5.33
C ASN A 786 20.80 -19.14 5.50
N GLU A 787 20.48 -19.63 6.70
CA GLU A 787 20.11 -21.04 6.89
C GLU A 787 18.89 -21.40 6.03
N LEU A 788 17.86 -20.54 6.03
CA LEU A 788 16.64 -20.72 5.23
C LEU A 788 16.95 -20.80 3.73
N LEU A 789 17.78 -19.89 3.22
CA LEU A 789 18.19 -19.87 1.83
C LEU A 789 19.00 -21.11 1.47
N LYS A 790 19.99 -21.49 2.30
CA LYS A 790 20.84 -22.66 2.06
C LYS A 790 20.03 -23.96 1.98
N ILE A 791 19.07 -24.19 2.88
CA ILE A 791 18.24 -25.41 2.81
C ILE A 791 17.28 -25.38 1.60
N SER A 792 16.79 -24.20 1.22
CA SER A 792 15.97 -24.03 0.01
C SER A 792 16.77 -24.35 -1.26
N VAL A 793 18.02 -23.89 -1.31
CA VAL A 793 18.97 -24.16 -2.39
C VAL A 793 19.31 -25.65 -2.47
N GLU A 794 19.56 -26.31 -1.35
CA GLU A 794 19.85 -27.75 -1.31
C GLU A 794 18.66 -28.57 -1.82
N LEU A 795 17.44 -28.25 -1.39
CA LEU A 795 16.22 -28.89 -1.87
C LEU A 795 16.10 -28.84 -3.40
N VAL A 796 16.32 -27.66 -4.00
CA VAL A 796 16.24 -27.46 -5.45
C VAL A 796 17.39 -28.16 -6.18
N ARG A 797 18.62 -28.06 -5.69
CA ARG A 797 19.80 -28.70 -6.28
C ARG A 797 19.64 -30.21 -6.34
N ARG A 798 19.19 -30.84 -5.25
CA ARG A 798 18.97 -32.29 -5.16
C ARG A 798 17.91 -32.77 -6.15
N HIS A 799 16.82 -32.01 -6.28
CA HIS A 799 15.79 -32.30 -7.28
C HIS A 799 16.33 -32.21 -8.71
N LYS A 800 17.02 -31.12 -9.07
CA LYS A 800 17.61 -30.92 -10.41
C LYS A 800 18.68 -31.98 -10.74
N ALA A 801 19.41 -32.47 -9.74
CA ALA A 801 20.40 -33.54 -9.90
C ALA A 801 19.77 -34.94 -10.05
N GLY A 802 18.44 -35.07 -10.07
CA GLY A 802 17.77 -36.37 -10.15
C GLY A 802 17.90 -37.23 -8.90
N SER A 803 18.30 -36.63 -7.77
CA SER A 803 18.46 -37.30 -6.47
C SER A 803 17.64 -36.57 -5.41
N PRO A 804 16.29 -36.57 -5.53
CA PRO A 804 15.41 -35.84 -4.63
C PRO A 804 15.53 -36.35 -3.20
N LEU A 805 15.30 -35.45 -2.24
CA LEU A 805 15.29 -35.78 -0.81
C LEU A 805 14.11 -36.69 -0.45
N PRO A 806 14.24 -37.53 0.60
CA PRO A 806 13.18 -38.43 1.02
C PRO A 806 11.92 -37.68 1.46
N GLN A 807 10.75 -38.32 1.30
CA GLN A 807 9.45 -37.76 1.66
C GLN A 807 9.21 -37.80 3.18
N THR A 808 10.04 -37.07 3.90
CA THR A 808 10.08 -36.98 5.36
C THR A 808 10.40 -35.55 5.78
N LEU A 809 10.34 -35.28 7.08
CA LEU A 809 10.75 -34.02 7.66
C LEU A 809 12.26 -34.07 7.95
N LEU A 810 13.00 -33.10 7.41
CA LEU A 810 14.46 -33.00 7.54
C LEU A 810 14.84 -31.67 8.18
N ALA A 811 15.28 -31.68 9.44
CA ALA A 811 15.65 -30.48 10.16
C ALA A 811 17.17 -30.24 10.10
N LEU A 812 17.55 -28.97 9.93
CA LEU A 812 18.95 -28.54 9.97
C LEU A 812 19.54 -28.82 11.36
N ASP A 813 20.74 -29.38 11.37
CA ASP A 813 21.51 -29.86 12.54
C ASP A 813 20.96 -31.12 13.22
N HIS A 814 19.95 -31.77 12.64
CA HIS A 814 19.41 -33.05 13.12
C HIS A 814 19.50 -34.12 12.02
N GLU A 815 18.74 -33.97 10.93
CA GLU A 815 18.75 -34.91 9.81
C GLU A 815 19.59 -34.42 8.62
N ILE A 816 19.78 -33.10 8.48
CA ILE A 816 20.65 -32.49 7.47
C ILE A 816 21.63 -31.53 8.13
N SER A 817 22.85 -31.43 7.62
CA SER A 817 23.86 -30.49 8.12
C SER A 817 24.69 -29.94 6.99
N PHE A 818 25.03 -28.65 7.08
CA PHE A 818 26.03 -28.02 6.24
C PHE A 818 27.38 -28.15 6.95
N ALA A 819 27.99 -29.35 6.94
CA ALA A 819 29.33 -29.49 7.49
C ALA A 819 30.29 -28.53 6.76
N ASP A 820 31.05 -27.74 7.54
CA ASP A 820 32.09 -26.83 7.07
C ASP A 820 32.99 -27.55 6.06
N ARG A 821 32.86 -27.20 4.79
CA ARG A 821 34.00 -27.27 3.88
C ARG A 821 34.92 -26.14 4.34
N GLY A 822 35.92 -26.52 5.13
CA GLY A 822 36.80 -25.65 5.91
C GLY A 822 37.09 -24.28 5.32
N THR A 823 36.95 -23.26 6.15
CA THR A 823 37.73 -22.02 6.05
C THR A 823 39.23 -22.37 5.98
N PRO A 824 40.01 -21.76 5.05
CA PRO A 824 41.47 -21.75 5.15
C PRO A 824 41.95 -21.02 6.41
#